data_AF-A0A0Q8XAQ4-F1
#
_entry.id   AF-A0A0Q8XAQ4-F1
#
_cell.length_a   1.000
_cell.length_b   1.000
_cell.length_c   1.000
_cell.angle_alpha   90.00
_cell.angle_beta   90.00
_cell.angle_gamma   90.00
#
_symmetry.space_group_name_H-M   'P 1'
#
loop_
_entity.id
_entity.type
_entity.pdbx_description
1 polymer ?
#
loop_
_entity_poly.entity_id
_entity_poly.type
_entity_poly.pdbx_seq_one_letter_code
_entity_poly.pdbx_strand_id
1 'polypeptide(L)'
;MPRIFRPAVSRSFGAVALALAGLAAAPPPAQAYDIGAVIESMRLSRYPLREPERRAWGTENVKDAVLVGQMENRLYLYRYIREDGKAFRLDFRSQPLVIDPARWNASREENVSVRPPRGAETFYWVGYRHDGAGDAEANGYLVDETGEAATVSADARLAVITSSRPWDEARRAQALASLRPALTDYPGRMKTFPAEVRFEHRTPLDVTATFRTLHQVARAIPRAKTAEFSRALADLRRFVMEQDYREIDPGGKDADMLTALNDYGFWLAESGDAAQADRILGDVLRRDPARTAAYLNRGDARWAQRGKASDKRGYFEALAREDYRLYCSRRLAAKEPIPANIASRIGAALDEKSLTRDACRPRLAIFKAISADDLDAVRAELAGGQDPDGVNENGTSALAGAVSRKQMQIARALLDAGAKADGPNNGFPLLASALPDAKDTRPAAERYALADMLIAAGATVDAVDSNGTPLLMRRISYYSEDQDNLAYLLDKGANPNAREKNGRTLLHAALQSPKKFWFAEKLLAKGADINAAYIRMYYGNRAMWETPLLEALRESSTGELTPTAVYPVPERVTYVLDHGADPAAGGYGSGKTPERNGLNEALSIAVRYLQPALVDRLAQAAAKPQAPLTPEALSSLLSVWNQVEIRASVNRNSEAWDAQRAKLRAVAERLLAAGVPLSRTDDATGMNSNGIAPASLPWLPDDLYLNWLERGADASDRTDPGIRIEGVADADALPLVTMLRLGKDAKVNMLLEHDAGLYRTPWRCGMAVADMLAWQLDNSGPVGPMGARAVRQVLDGAAGAAACDLNQQSRVQPFVGVTAAELARRANVALTVKAPG
;
A
#
# COMPACT_ATOMS: atom_id res chain seq x y z
N MET A 1 36.12 -0.57 39.84
CA MET A 1 36.20 -0.24 38.39
C MET A 1 35.76 -1.45 37.61
N PRO A 2 34.62 -1.34 36.92
CA PRO A 2 34.60 -1.50 35.47
C PRO A 2 33.82 -0.36 34.80
N ARG A 3 34.21 0.01 33.57
CA ARG A 3 33.44 0.87 32.65
C ARG A 3 33.50 0.22 31.28
N ILE A 4 32.35 -0.19 30.75
CA ILE A 4 32.15 -0.35 29.30
C ILE A 4 30.86 0.39 28.95
N PHE A 5 31.03 1.39 28.11
CA PHE A 5 30.05 2.31 27.56
C PHE A 5 29.10 1.59 26.59
N ARG A 6 27.81 1.89 26.67
CA ARG A 6 26.81 1.62 25.62
C ARG A 6 26.74 2.82 24.67
N PRO A 7 26.70 2.65 23.34
CA PRO A 7 26.44 3.76 22.44
C PRO A 7 24.93 4.01 22.29
N ALA A 8 24.58 5.29 22.31
CA ALA A 8 23.27 5.83 22.04
C ALA A 8 22.99 5.81 20.53
N VAL A 9 21.77 5.45 20.14
CA VAL A 9 21.25 5.65 18.78
C VAL A 9 20.30 6.84 18.82
N SER A 10 20.77 7.97 18.29
CA SER A 10 19.99 9.16 18.02
C SER A 10 19.34 9.08 16.64
N ARG A 11 18.03 9.29 16.60
CA ARG A 11 17.27 9.67 15.40
C ARG A 11 17.68 11.08 14.96
N SER A 12 17.81 11.34 13.66
CA SER A 12 17.21 12.49 12.92
C SER A 12 17.81 12.72 11.53
N PHE A 13 16.95 12.55 10.51
CA PHE A 13 16.76 13.35 9.27
C PHE A 13 17.89 13.60 8.24
N GLY A 14 17.52 13.26 6.99
CA GLY A 14 17.99 13.87 5.74
C GLY A 14 17.10 13.44 4.58
N ALA A 15 16.03 14.19 4.33
CA ALA A 15 15.14 14.01 3.18
C ALA A 15 15.68 14.79 1.96
N VAL A 16 15.63 14.20 0.77
CA VAL A 16 15.64 14.94 -0.51
C VAL A 16 14.58 14.37 -1.45
N ALA A 17 13.82 15.31 -1.98
CA ALA A 17 12.62 15.27 -2.82
C ALA A 17 12.60 14.31 -4.02
N LEU A 18 11.39 13.83 -4.34
CA LEU A 18 10.95 13.67 -5.72
C LEU A 18 9.48 14.08 -5.85
N ALA A 19 9.24 15.00 -6.78
CA ALA A 19 7.97 15.64 -7.04
C ALA A 19 7.19 14.94 -8.17
N LEU A 20 5.88 14.81 -7.93
CA LEU A 20 4.72 15.00 -8.82
C LEU A 20 4.65 14.24 -10.17
N ALA A 21 3.67 13.32 -10.28
CA ALA A 21 2.43 13.57 -11.04
C ALA A 21 1.40 12.42 -10.91
N GLY A 22 0.17 12.77 -10.49
CA GLY A 22 -1.10 12.22 -10.99
C GLY A 22 -1.56 10.83 -10.52
N LEU A 23 -2.15 10.72 -9.32
CA LEU A 23 -3.02 9.58 -8.95
C LEU A 23 -4.17 10.04 -8.05
N ALA A 24 -5.34 9.45 -8.31
CA ALA A 24 -6.58 9.58 -7.54
C ALA A 24 -6.35 9.38 -6.04
N ALA A 25 -7.16 10.06 -5.22
CA ALA A 25 -7.06 10.11 -3.76
C ALA A 25 -6.78 8.72 -3.14
N ALA A 26 -5.52 8.49 -2.79
CA ALA A 26 -5.11 7.40 -1.92
C ALA A 26 -5.56 7.74 -0.49
N PRO A 27 -6.05 6.76 0.30
CA PRO A 27 -6.26 6.97 1.73
C PRO A 27 -4.93 7.34 2.40
N PRO A 28 -4.95 8.14 3.49
CA PRO A 28 -3.73 8.56 4.18
C PRO A 28 -2.90 7.33 4.62
N PRO A 29 -1.56 7.45 4.63
CA PRO A 29 -0.68 6.33 4.95
C PRO A 29 -0.99 5.81 6.35
N ALA A 30 -1.41 4.54 6.41
CA ALA A 30 -1.59 3.81 7.65
C ALA A 30 -0.30 3.86 8.46
N GLN A 31 -0.40 4.40 9.68
CA GLN A 31 0.66 4.35 10.68
C GLN A 31 1.06 2.88 10.92
N ALA A 32 2.34 2.64 11.12
CA ALA A 32 2.88 1.33 11.48
C ALA A 32 2.06 0.71 12.62
N TYR A 33 1.40 -0.42 12.36
CA TYR A 33 0.62 -1.12 13.38
C TYR A 33 1.54 -1.59 14.51
N ASP A 34 1.39 -0.99 15.69
CA ASP A 34 1.86 -1.58 16.94
C ASP A 34 1.08 -2.88 17.15
N ILE A 35 1.76 -4.03 17.02
CA ILE A 35 1.15 -5.36 17.22
C ILE A 35 0.48 -5.43 18.60
N GLY A 36 1.00 -4.70 19.60
CA GLY A 36 0.38 -4.57 20.92
C GLY A 36 -1.01 -3.91 20.86
N ALA A 37 -1.14 -2.81 20.14
CA ALA A 37 -2.41 -2.10 19.97
C ALA A 37 -3.46 -2.95 19.21
N VAL A 38 -3.01 -3.75 18.23
CA VAL A 38 -3.88 -4.66 17.49
C VAL A 38 -4.38 -5.80 18.40
N ILE A 39 -3.49 -6.43 19.17
CA ILE A 39 -3.85 -7.46 20.15
C ILE A 39 -4.80 -6.89 21.21
N GLU A 40 -4.53 -5.69 21.73
CA GLU A 40 -5.37 -5.02 22.73
C GLU A 40 -6.74 -4.65 22.15
N SER A 41 -6.81 -4.14 20.92
CA SER A 41 -8.08 -3.85 20.25
C SER A 41 -8.95 -5.10 20.06
N MET A 42 -8.35 -6.23 19.64
CA MET A 42 -9.03 -7.52 19.52
C MET A 42 -9.48 -8.04 20.87
N ARG A 43 -8.61 -7.97 21.89
CA ARG A 43 -8.93 -8.40 23.25
C ARG A 43 -10.10 -7.61 23.82
N LEU A 44 -10.08 -6.28 23.67
CA LEU A 44 -11.13 -5.41 24.19
C LEU A 44 -12.41 -5.49 23.34
N SER A 45 -12.36 -5.90 22.08
CA SER A 45 -13.54 -6.00 21.17
C SER A 45 -14.68 -6.87 21.74
N ARG A 46 -14.36 -7.82 22.63
CA ARG A 46 -15.36 -8.66 23.29
C ARG A 46 -16.29 -7.91 24.24
N TYR A 47 -15.90 -6.73 24.72
CA TYR A 47 -16.73 -5.90 25.59
C TYR A 47 -17.52 -4.90 24.75
N PRO A 48 -18.84 -5.08 24.61
CA PRO A 48 -19.65 -4.26 23.72
C PRO A 48 -19.77 -2.84 24.26
N LEU A 49 -19.87 -1.86 23.36
CA LEU A 49 -20.32 -0.50 23.68
C LEU A 49 -21.76 -0.34 23.19
N ARG A 50 -22.46 0.69 23.67
CA ARG A 50 -23.81 0.96 23.17
C ARG A 50 -23.70 1.66 21.82
N GLU A 51 -24.17 1.02 20.75
CA GLU A 51 -24.24 1.64 19.42
C GLU A 51 -24.91 3.04 19.48
N PRO A 52 -24.42 4.04 18.73
CA PRO A 52 -23.30 4.03 17.78
C PRO A 52 -21.94 4.49 18.38
N GLU A 53 -21.68 4.20 19.66
CA GLU A 53 -20.44 4.64 20.33
C GLU A 53 -19.21 3.94 19.76
N ARG A 54 -18.16 4.73 19.47
CA ARG A 54 -16.82 4.21 19.14
C ARG A 54 -15.97 4.11 20.39
N ARG A 55 -15.05 3.16 20.43
CA ARG A 55 -14.08 3.06 21.54
C ARG A 55 -13.03 4.17 21.40
N ALA A 56 -12.92 5.03 22.41
CA ALA A 56 -11.90 6.07 22.51
C ALA A 56 -10.74 5.67 23.44
N TRP A 57 -11.01 4.82 24.43
CA TRP A 57 -10.00 4.31 25.37
C TRP A 57 -10.43 2.96 25.94
N GLY A 58 -9.49 2.14 26.41
CA GLY A 58 -9.82 0.96 27.19
C GLY A 58 -8.62 0.25 27.79
N THR A 59 -8.83 -0.45 28.90
CA THR A 59 -7.86 -1.36 29.51
C THR A 59 -8.58 -2.58 30.07
N GLU A 60 -7.86 -3.69 30.20
CA GLU A 60 -8.38 -4.91 30.82
C GLU A 60 -7.35 -5.61 31.69
N ASN A 61 -7.74 -5.87 32.93
CA ASN A 61 -6.94 -6.59 33.92
C ASN A 61 -7.59 -7.92 34.31
N VAL A 62 -7.06 -8.57 35.35
CA VAL A 62 -7.56 -9.87 35.83
C VAL A 62 -8.96 -9.76 36.43
N LYS A 63 -9.32 -8.61 37.03
CA LYS A 63 -10.58 -8.40 37.76
C LYS A 63 -11.71 -7.84 36.87
N ASP A 64 -11.40 -6.82 36.09
CA ASP A 64 -12.37 -6.05 35.30
C ASP A 64 -11.76 -5.48 34.00
N ALA A 65 -12.65 -4.96 33.15
CA ALA A 65 -12.32 -4.13 32.00
C ALA A 65 -12.95 -2.75 32.17
N VAL A 66 -12.19 -1.70 31.87
CA VAL A 66 -12.66 -0.31 31.92
C VAL A 66 -12.50 0.29 30.54
N LEU A 67 -13.56 0.85 29.97
CA LEU A 67 -13.58 1.36 28.60
C LEU A 67 -14.19 2.76 28.57
N VAL A 68 -13.80 3.55 27.58
CA VAL A 68 -14.49 4.79 27.23
C VAL A 68 -15.07 4.66 25.83
N GLY A 69 -16.40 4.71 25.74
CA GLY A 69 -17.12 4.94 24.50
C GLY A 69 -17.25 6.43 24.21
N GLN A 70 -17.27 6.81 22.94
CA GLN A 70 -17.46 8.18 22.48
C GLN A 70 -18.58 8.23 21.43
N MET A 71 -19.49 9.20 21.60
CA MET A 71 -20.50 9.55 20.59
C MET A 71 -20.61 11.08 20.49
N GLU A 72 -20.12 11.63 19.37
CA GLU A 72 -19.97 13.08 19.19
C GLU A 72 -19.11 13.69 20.32
N ASN A 73 -19.55 14.78 20.93
CA ASN A 73 -18.87 15.46 22.04
C ASN A 73 -19.10 14.78 23.40
N ARG A 74 -19.52 13.52 23.46
CA ARG A 74 -19.82 12.82 24.73
C ARG A 74 -18.97 11.59 24.90
N LEU A 75 -18.46 11.42 26.11
CA LEU A 75 -17.78 10.21 26.56
C LEU A 75 -18.69 9.41 27.50
N TYR A 76 -18.47 8.10 27.57
CA TYR A 76 -19.18 7.20 28.47
C TYR A 76 -18.18 6.22 29.06
N LEU A 77 -18.06 6.22 30.39
CA LEU A 77 -17.22 5.27 31.10
C LEU A 77 -17.99 3.97 31.31
N TYR A 78 -17.42 2.86 30.88
CA TYR A 78 -17.93 1.52 31.10
C TYR A 78 -17.03 0.75 32.03
N ARG A 79 -17.62 -0.01 32.94
CA ARG A 79 -16.94 -1.04 33.72
C ARG A 79 -17.60 -2.39 33.51
N TYR A 80 -16.80 -3.38 33.14
CA TYR A 80 -17.21 -4.76 32.99
C TYR A 80 -16.52 -5.63 34.03
N ILE A 81 -17.28 -6.40 34.80
CA ILE A 81 -16.73 -7.38 35.76
C ILE A 81 -16.67 -8.75 35.10
N ARG A 82 -15.61 -9.51 35.38
CA ARG A 82 -15.46 -10.89 34.92
C ARG A 82 -16.20 -11.85 35.85
N GLU A 83 -16.97 -12.74 35.26
CA GLU A 83 -17.59 -13.88 35.96
C GLU A 83 -16.82 -15.18 35.61
N ASP A 84 -16.92 -16.20 36.47
CA ASP A 84 -16.23 -17.47 36.26
C ASP A 84 -16.69 -18.09 34.92
N GLY A 85 -15.73 -18.42 34.03
CA GLY A 85 -16.04 -19.09 32.75
C GLY A 85 -16.08 -18.22 31.48
N LYS A 86 -15.37 -17.09 31.44
CA LYS A 86 -15.21 -16.16 30.27
C LYS A 86 -16.40 -15.23 29.99
N ALA A 87 -17.49 -15.31 30.76
CA ALA A 87 -18.57 -14.34 30.71
C ALA A 87 -18.16 -13.02 31.38
N PHE A 88 -18.69 -11.90 30.88
CA PHE A 88 -18.51 -10.58 31.48
C PHE A 88 -19.89 -9.96 31.69
N ARG A 89 -20.05 -9.25 32.80
CA ARG A 89 -21.27 -8.50 33.12
C ARG A 89 -20.94 -7.01 33.13
N LEU A 90 -21.80 -6.22 32.50
CA LEU A 90 -21.75 -4.77 32.65
C LEU A 90 -22.05 -4.43 34.11
N ASP A 91 -21.10 -3.79 34.77
CA ASP A 91 -21.27 -3.33 36.14
C ASP A 91 -22.00 -2.00 36.17
N PHE A 92 -21.43 -1.00 35.48
CA PHE A 92 -22.10 0.26 35.21
C PHE A 92 -21.64 0.87 33.89
N ARG A 93 -22.48 1.76 33.37
CA ARG A 93 -22.17 2.74 32.35
C ARG A 93 -22.46 4.12 32.94
N SER A 94 -21.53 5.05 32.82
CA SER A 94 -21.73 6.41 33.34
C SER A 94 -22.88 7.13 32.62
N GLN A 95 -23.38 8.18 33.27
CA GLN A 95 -24.12 9.24 32.57
C GLN A 95 -23.24 9.87 31.45
N PRO A 96 -23.84 10.57 30.46
CA PRO A 96 -23.09 11.25 29.42
C PRO A 96 -22.06 12.23 30.01
N LEU A 97 -20.79 12.05 29.67
CA LEU A 97 -19.71 12.95 30.05
C LEU A 97 -19.52 13.96 28.92
N VAL A 98 -20.18 15.10 29.05
CA VAL A 98 -20.36 16.09 27.96
C VAL A 98 -19.13 16.98 27.86
N ILE A 99 -18.38 16.85 26.76
CA ILE A 99 -17.32 17.79 26.39
C ILE A 99 -18.01 19.08 25.94
N ASP A 100 -17.53 20.22 26.44
CA ASP A 100 -18.06 21.53 26.10
C ASP A 100 -18.16 21.69 24.57
N PRO A 101 -19.38 21.83 24.00
CA PRO A 101 -19.58 21.96 22.56
C PRO A 101 -18.79 23.12 21.94
N ALA A 102 -18.51 24.19 22.69
CA ALA A 102 -17.72 25.32 22.20
C ALA A 102 -16.24 24.98 22.02
N ARG A 103 -15.75 23.96 22.76
CA ARG A 103 -14.36 23.48 22.72
C ARG A 103 -14.20 22.23 21.86
N TRP A 104 -15.31 21.58 21.50
CA TRP A 104 -15.31 20.33 20.72
C TRP A 104 -15.26 20.60 19.21
N ASN A 105 -14.45 19.82 18.50
CA ASN A 105 -14.36 19.87 17.05
C ASN A 105 -14.28 18.45 16.49
N ALA A 106 -15.28 18.05 15.71
CA ALA A 106 -15.38 16.72 15.12
C ALA A 106 -14.18 16.30 14.23
N SER A 107 -13.36 17.26 13.78
CA SER A 107 -12.15 17.00 13.00
C SER A 107 -10.88 16.77 13.82
N ARG A 108 -10.92 16.98 15.15
CA ARG A 108 -9.79 16.76 16.05
C ARG A 108 -10.00 15.47 16.83
N GLU A 109 -8.93 14.70 17.00
CA GLU A 109 -8.96 13.52 17.85
C GLU A 109 -8.75 13.93 19.31
N GLU A 110 -9.56 13.37 20.21
CA GLU A 110 -9.42 13.55 21.64
C GLU A 110 -8.53 12.47 22.24
N ASN A 111 -7.44 12.90 22.88
CA ASN A 111 -6.67 12.04 23.75
C ASN A 111 -7.42 11.88 25.08
N VAL A 112 -8.10 10.75 25.20
CA VAL A 112 -8.81 10.34 26.42
C VAL A 112 -7.86 9.58 27.34
N SER A 113 -7.87 9.90 28.62
CA SER A 113 -7.16 9.13 29.65
C SER A 113 -8.09 8.78 30.80
N VAL A 114 -7.94 7.57 31.33
CA VAL A 114 -8.70 7.11 32.48
C VAL A 114 -7.76 6.67 33.59
N ARG A 115 -8.02 7.14 34.80
CA ARG A 115 -7.38 6.65 36.02
C ARG A 115 -8.45 6.00 36.91
N PRO A 116 -8.43 4.67 37.09
CA PRO A 116 -9.31 4.01 38.03
C PRO A 116 -8.90 4.32 39.48
N PRO A 117 -9.84 4.30 40.44
CA PRO A 117 -9.56 4.57 41.84
C PRO A 117 -8.56 3.55 42.42
N ARG A 118 -7.62 4.02 43.24
CA ARG A 118 -6.64 3.19 43.96
C ARG A 118 -6.74 3.35 45.47
N GLY A 119 -6.59 2.25 46.21
CA GLY A 119 -6.58 2.27 47.68
C GLY A 119 -7.91 2.74 48.25
N ALA A 120 -7.92 3.93 48.86
CA ALA A 120 -9.10 4.56 49.45
C ALA A 120 -9.80 5.59 48.52
N GLU A 121 -9.29 5.80 47.29
CA GLU A 121 -9.96 6.61 46.27
C GLU A 121 -11.30 5.95 45.86
N THR A 122 -12.31 6.76 45.53
CA THR A 122 -13.66 6.27 45.18
C THR A 122 -14.14 6.71 43.80
N PHE A 123 -13.39 7.58 43.12
CA PHE A 123 -13.74 8.08 41.79
C PHE A 123 -12.78 7.60 40.71
N TYR A 124 -13.34 7.27 39.55
CA TYR A 124 -12.61 7.22 38.30
C TYR A 124 -12.39 8.64 37.81
N TRP A 125 -11.19 8.94 37.34
CA TRP A 125 -10.92 10.16 36.59
C TRP A 125 -10.96 9.86 35.10
N VAL A 126 -11.78 10.60 34.35
CA VAL A 126 -11.82 10.56 32.88
C VAL A 126 -11.39 11.93 32.36
N GLY A 127 -10.13 12.05 31.95
CA GLY A 127 -9.57 13.27 31.37
C GLY A 127 -9.65 13.25 29.85
N TYR A 128 -9.82 14.42 29.23
CA TYR A 128 -9.75 14.55 27.77
C TYR A 128 -8.98 15.80 27.36
N ARG A 129 -8.36 15.74 26.18
CA ARG A 129 -7.75 16.90 25.52
C ARG A 129 -7.76 16.71 24.02
N HIS A 130 -7.87 17.80 23.25
CA HIS A 130 -7.65 17.73 21.81
C HIS A 130 -6.16 17.90 21.49
N ASP A 131 -5.73 17.37 20.35
CA ASP A 131 -4.38 17.61 19.84
C ASP A 131 -4.08 19.12 19.69
N GLY A 132 -2.88 19.52 20.14
CA GLY A 132 -2.45 20.92 20.17
C GLY A 132 -2.98 21.76 21.35
N ALA A 133 -3.74 21.18 22.29
CA ALA A 133 -4.09 21.86 23.54
C ALA A 133 -2.83 22.13 24.40
N GLY A 134 -2.69 23.36 24.92
CA GLY A 134 -1.60 23.72 25.83
C GLY A 134 -1.60 22.91 27.13
N ASP A 135 -0.46 22.88 27.83
CA ASP A 135 -0.28 22.10 29.08
C ASP A 135 -0.75 22.83 30.35
N ALA A 136 -1.43 23.97 30.21
CA ALA A 136 -1.82 24.84 31.32
C ALA A 136 -3.23 24.57 31.90
N GLU A 137 -4.03 23.73 31.25
CA GLU A 137 -5.41 23.42 31.66
C GLU A 137 -5.68 21.91 31.63
N ALA A 138 -6.52 21.45 32.56
CA ALA A 138 -7.01 20.09 32.64
C ALA A 138 -8.55 20.07 32.70
N ASN A 139 -9.16 19.32 31.79
CA ASN A 139 -10.61 19.14 31.73
C ASN A 139 -10.94 17.65 31.79
N GLY A 140 -11.99 17.30 32.53
CA GLY A 140 -12.38 15.91 32.71
C GLY A 140 -13.54 15.73 33.66
N TYR A 141 -13.69 14.49 34.13
CA TYR A 141 -14.83 14.07 34.94
C TYR A 141 -14.37 13.16 36.07
N LEU A 142 -14.96 13.33 37.24
CA LEU A 142 -14.93 12.35 38.33
C LEU A 142 -16.19 11.49 38.22
N VAL A 143 -16.04 10.18 38.06
CA VAL A 143 -17.17 9.24 37.93
C VAL A 143 -17.13 8.27 39.10
N ASP A 144 -18.23 8.12 39.83
CA ASP A 144 -18.31 7.16 40.94
C ASP A 144 -18.72 5.75 40.48
N GLU A 145 -18.77 4.82 41.43
CA GLU A 145 -19.13 3.41 41.17
C GLU A 145 -20.58 3.20 40.70
N THR A 146 -21.44 4.20 40.86
CA THR A 146 -22.83 4.17 40.35
C THR A 146 -22.94 4.73 38.94
N GLY A 147 -21.85 5.31 38.41
CA GLY A 147 -21.83 5.98 37.11
C GLY A 147 -22.27 7.45 37.15
N GLU A 148 -22.51 8.03 38.34
CA GLU A 148 -22.76 9.47 38.47
C GLU A 148 -21.44 10.23 38.25
N ALA A 149 -21.52 11.37 37.56
CA ALA A 149 -20.34 12.14 37.18
C ALA A 149 -20.37 13.58 37.69
N ALA A 150 -19.21 14.08 38.11
CA ALA A 150 -18.95 15.50 38.34
C ALA A 150 -17.99 16.04 37.26
N THR A 151 -18.32 17.18 36.68
CA THR A 151 -17.44 17.85 35.69
C THR A 151 -16.33 18.59 36.39
N VAL A 152 -15.11 18.53 35.85
CA VAL A 152 -13.94 19.23 36.37
C VAL A 152 -13.31 20.08 35.28
N SER A 153 -13.10 21.35 35.58
CA SER A 153 -12.27 22.28 34.82
C SER A 153 -11.22 22.86 35.75
N ALA A 154 -9.94 22.72 35.41
CA ALA A 154 -8.85 23.17 36.25
C ALA A 154 -7.73 23.87 35.47
N ASP A 155 -7.20 24.93 36.04
CA ASP A 155 -5.93 25.56 35.65
C ASP A 155 -5.01 25.68 36.87
N ALA A 156 -3.82 26.28 36.73
CA ALA A 156 -2.88 26.43 37.85
C ALA A 156 -3.44 27.19 39.07
N ARG A 157 -4.48 28.02 38.90
CA ARG A 157 -5.09 28.84 39.93
C ARG A 157 -6.31 28.17 40.55
N LEU A 158 -7.24 27.66 39.76
CA LEU A 158 -8.56 27.23 40.21
C LEU A 158 -8.98 25.89 39.59
N ALA A 159 -9.44 24.96 40.43
CA ALA A 159 -10.27 23.83 40.01
C ALA A 159 -11.73 24.08 40.36
N VAL A 160 -12.62 23.97 39.38
CA VAL A 160 -14.07 23.97 39.57
C VAL A 160 -14.60 22.56 39.34
N ILE A 161 -15.33 22.05 40.34
CA ILE A 161 -15.89 20.70 40.35
C ILE A 161 -17.41 20.82 40.51
N THR A 162 -18.15 20.53 39.43
CA THR A 162 -19.61 20.73 39.38
C THR A 162 -20.33 19.38 39.36
N SER A 163 -21.29 19.18 40.26
CA SER A 163 -22.05 17.91 40.40
C SER A 163 -23.56 18.15 40.48
N SER A 164 -24.31 17.21 39.90
CA SER A 164 -25.76 17.04 40.07
C SER A 164 -26.14 16.74 41.51
N ARG A 165 -25.43 15.83 42.17
CA ARG A 165 -25.61 15.56 43.60
C ARG A 165 -24.95 16.65 44.46
N PRO A 166 -25.58 17.07 45.57
CA PRO A 166 -24.99 18.00 46.52
C PRO A 166 -23.64 17.51 47.08
N TRP A 167 -22.83 18.45 47.58
CA TRP A 167 -21.52 18.17 48.15
C TRP A 167 -21.53 18.25 49.67
N ASP A 168 -21.43 17.10 50.33
CA ASP A 168 -21.06 17.01 51.74
C ASP A 168 -19.53 16.96 51.93
N GLU A 169 -19.07 17.07 53.18
CA GLU A 169 -17.65 17.13 53.53
C GLU A 169 -16.89 15.84 53.15
N ALA A 170 -17.50 14.68 53.36
CA ALA A 170 -16.88 13.38 53.06
C ALA A 170 -16.66 13.20 51.56
N ARG A 171 -17.67 13.53 50.75
CA ARG A 171 -17.60 13.45 49.29
C ARG A 171 -16.60 14.45 48.71
N ARG A 172 -16.49 15.66 49.28
CA ARG A 172 -15.45 16.63 48.91
C ARG A 172 -14.06 16.08 49.20
N ALA A 173 -13.84 15.48 50.37
CA ALA A 173 -12.56 14.88 50.73
C ALA A 173 -12.17 13.75 49.77
N GLN A 174 -13.11 12.85 49.44
CA GLN A 174 -12.91 11.76 48.48
C GLN A 174 -12.62 12.26 47.05
N ALA A 175 -13.36 13.28 46.59
CA ALA A 175 -13.14 13.90 45.29
C ALA A 175 -11.75 14.53 45.21
N LEU A 176 -11.30 15.25 46.25
CA LEU A 176 -9.95 15.81 46.32
C LEU A 176 -8.87 14.73 46.34
N ALA A 177 -9.08 13.65 47.11
CA ALA A 177 -8.14 12.54 47.19
C ALA A 177 -7.92 11.89 45.82
N SER A 178 -9.00 11.74 45.03
CA SER A 178 -8.93 11.16 43.68
C SER A 178 -8.37 12.17 42.65
N LEU A 179 -8.71 13.46 42.78
CA LEU A 179 -8.36 14.48 41.81
C LEU A 179 -6.90 14.94 41.90
N ARG A 180 -6.33 15.04 43.12
CA ARG A 180 -4.94 15.45 43.32
C ARG A 180 -3.97 14.67 42.43
N PRO A 181 -3.89 13.34 42.53
CA PRO A 181 -2.95 12.59 41.72
C PRO A 181 -3.39 12.49 40.26
N ALA A 182 -4.69 12.63 39.95
CA ALA A 182 -5.17 12.67 38.56
C ALA A 182 -4.68 13.92 37.78
N LEU A 183 -4.53 15.05 38.46
CA LEU A 183 -4.05 16.29 37.84
C LEU A 183 -2.52 16.40 37.81
N THR A 184 -1.82 15.82 38.81
CA THR A 184 -0.37 16.01 38.98
C THR A 184 0.50 14.81 38.58
N ASP A 185 -0.04 13.58 38.53
CA ASP A 185 0.73 12.40 38.12
C ASP A 185 0.67 12.19 36.61
N TYR A 186 1.74 11.65 36.02
CA TYR A 186 1.79 11.27 34.61
C TYR A 186 0.59 10.37 34.22
N PRO A 187 -0.12 10.63 33.10
CA PRO A 187 0.22 11.57 32.02
C PRO A 187 -0.22 13.04 32.26
N GLY A 188 -0.79 13.35 33.43
CA GLY A 188 -1.10 14.70 33.87
C GLY A 188 0.13 15.60 33.87
N ARG A 189 -0.01 16.80 33.28
CA ARG A 189 1.08 17.76 33.09
C ARG A 189 0.95 19.03 33.91
N MET A 190 -0.09 19.14 34.76
CA MET A 190 -0.13 20.26 35.69
C MET A 190 1.04 20.14 36.66
N LYS A 191 1.98 21.08 36.59
CA LYS A 191 3.20 21.07 37.42
C LYS A 191 2.88 21.14 38.91
N THR A 192 1.75 21.75 39.25
CA THR A 192 1.26 21.92 40.62
C THR A 192 -0.25 21.77 40.65
N PHE A 193 -0.78 21.29 41.78
CA PHE A 193 -2.22 21.26 42.03
C PHE A 193 -2.77 22.70 42.16
N PRO A 194 -4.01 22.98 41.71
CA PRO A 194 -4.60 24.33 41.78
C PRO A 194 -4.59 24.92 43.19
N ALA A 195 -4.33 26.23 43.29
CA ALA A 195 -4.30 26.95 44.56
C ALA A 195 -5.68 27.00 45.25
N GLU A 196 -6.75 27.11 44.46
CA GLU A 196 -8.13 27.17 44.92
C GLU A 196 -8.94 26.01 44.34
N VAL A 197 -9.87 25.46 45.14
CA VAL A 197 -10.83 24.44 44.68
C VAL A 197 -12.24 24.86 45.05
N ARG A 198 -13.12 24.94 44.04
CA ARG A 198 -14.53 25.31 44.19
C ARG A 198 -15.43 24.13 43.85
N PHE A 199 -16.28 23.76 44.79
CA PHE A 199 -17.32 22.76 44.60
C PHE A 199 -18.66 23.44 44.30
N GLU A 200 -19.25 23.10 43.16
CA GLU A 200 -20.53 23.62 42.72
C GLU A 200 -21.57 22.51 42.67
N HIS A 201 -22.76 22.81 43.17
CA HIS A 201 -23.94 21.98 42.95
C HIS A 201 -24.79 22.62 41.85
N ARG A 202 -25.17 21.80 40.87
CA ARG A 202 -26.14 22.18 39.83
C ARG A 202 -27.32 21.23 39.92
N THR A 203 -28.52 21.74 40.08
CA THR A 203 -29.72 20.90 40.12
C THR A 203 -29.83 20.10 38.81
N PRO A 204 -30.09 18.78 38.86
CA PRO A 204 -30.31 17.98 37.66
C PRO A 204 -31.47 18.57 36.84
N LEU A 205 -31.27 18.63 35.52
CA LEU A 205 -32.31 19.06 34.60
C LEU A 205 -33.31 17.91 34.38
N ASP A 206 -34.61 18.19 34.41
CA ASP A 206 -35.60 17.22 33.91
C ASP A 206 -35.50 17.17 32.38
N VAL A 207 -34.66 16.25 31.89
CA VAL A 207 -34.33 16.11 30.48
C VAL A 207 -35.59 15.90 29.63
N THR A 208 -36.52 15.08 30.11
CA THR A 208 -37.73 14.72 29.35
C THR A 208 -38.71 15.88 29.31
N ALA A 209 -38.99 16.53 30.45
CA ALA A 209 -39.88 17.68 30.47
C ALA A 209 -39.32 18.88 29.70
N THR A 210 -38.01 19.11 29.78
CA THR A 210 -37.34 20.20 29.05
C THR A 210 -37.38 19.96 27.55
N PHE A 211 -37.05 18.74 27.09
CA PHE A 211 -37.17 18.38 25.67
C PHE A 211 -38.61 18.57 25.17
N ARG A 212 -39.60 18.08 25.92
CA ARG A 212 -41.03 18.26 25.59
C ARG A 212 -41.37 19.73 25.38
N THR A 213 -40.91 20.60 26.28
CA THR A 213 -41.17 22.04 26.21
C THR A 213 -40.55 22.66 24.96
N LEU A 214 -39.26 22.38 24.71
CA LEU A 214 -38.55 22.87 23.53
C LEU A 214 -39.18 22.36 22.22
N HIS A 215 -39.62 21.10 22.21
CA HIS A 215 -40.29 20.49 21.07
C HIS A 215 -41.64 21.16 20.79
N GLN A 216 -42.45 21.40 21.83
CA GLN A 216 -43.74 22.09 21.70
C GLN A 216 -43.57 23.51 21.17
N VAL A 217 -42.55 24.24 21.62
CA VAL A 217 -42.21 25.57 21.09
C VAL A 217 -41.88 25.49 19.60
N ALA A 218 -41.01 24.57 19.18
CA ALA A 218 -40.65 24.41 17.77
C ALA A 218 -41.86 23.98 16.92
N ARG A 219 -42.69 23.06 17.43
CA ARG A 219 -43.89 22.54 16.75
C ARG A 219 -44.95 23.62 16.51
N ALA A 220 -45.08 24.58 17.41
CA ALA A 220 -46.06 25.66 17.32
C ALA A 220 -45.71 26.72 16.27
N ILE A 221 -44.46 26.76 15.77
CA ILE A 221 -44.02 27.75 14.77
C ILE A 221 -44.41 27.27 13.36
N PRO A 222 -45.20 28.06 12.60
CA PRO A 222 -45.51 27.76 11.20
C PRO A 222 -44.25 27.56 10.36
N ARG A 223 -44.20 26.49 9.54
CA ARG A 223 -43.02 26.16 8.70
C ARG A 223 -42.60 27.27 7.74
N ALA A 224 -43.53 28.15 7.34
CA ALA A 224 -43.24 29.32 6.51
C ALA A 224 -42.36 30.38 7.21
N LYS A 225 -42.35 30.42 8.55
CA LYS A 225 -41.49 31.30 9.36
C LYS A 225 -40.11 30.67 9.58
N THR A 226 -39.36 30.53 8.48
CA THR A 226 -38.10 29.74 8.45
C THR A 226 -37.06 30.16 9.48
N ALA A 227 -36.85 31.47 9.69
CA ALA A 227 -35.90 31.98 10.67
C ALA A 227 -36.28 31.67 12.13
N GLU A 228 -37.55 31.87 12.50
CA GLU A 228 -38.06 31.57 13.86
C GLU A 228 -37.94 30.07 14.15
N PHE A 229 -38.38 29.24 13.19
CA PHE A 229 -38.29 27.79 13.32
C PHE A 229 -36.83 27.33 13.43
N SER A 230 -35.93 27.89 12.61
CA SER A 230 -34.52 27.51 12.62
C SER A 230 -33.85 27.81 13.96
N ARG A 231 -34.24 28.91 14.62
CA ARG A 231 -33.77 29.23 15.98
C ARG A 231 -34.29 28.22 17.01
N ALA A 232 -35.58 27.91 16.99
CA ALA A 232 -36.16 26.92 17.90
C ALA A 232 -35.56 25.52 17.71
N LEU A 233 -35.30 25.12 16.45
CA LEU A 233 -34.61 23.87 16.14
C LEU A 233 -33.16 23.88 16.62
N ALA A 234 -32.46 25.01 16.52
CA ALA A 234 -31.10 25.15 17.04
C ALA A 234 -31.06 24.98 18.58
N ASP A 235 -32.07 25.47 19.30
CA ASP A 235 -32.19 25.27 20.75
C ASP A 235 -32.41 23.80 21.10
N LEU A 236 -33.29 23.09 20.37
CA LEU A 236 -33.46 21.63 20.49
C LEU A 236 -32.16 20.88 20.20
N ARG A 237 -31.43 21.29 19.15
CA ARG A 237 -30.17 20.66 18.76
C ARG A 237 -29.09 20.81 19.82
N ARG A 238 -28.93 22.03 20.35
CA ARG A 238 -28.01 22.29 21.47
C ARG A 238 -28.37 21.41 22.67
N PHE A 239 -29.65 21.36 23.03
CA PHE A 239 -30.12 20.53 24.14
C PHE A 239 -29.82 19.04 23.93
N VAL A 240 -30.10 18.48 22.75
CA VAL A 240 -29.85 17.05 22.45
C VAL A 240 -28.34 16.72 22.40
N MET A 241 -27.50 17.65 21.93
CA MET A 241 -26.05 17.51 21.98
C MET A 241 -25.55 17.43 23.44
N GLU A 242 -26.15 18.21 24.33
CA GLU A 242 -25.79 18.22 25.76
C GLU A 242 -26.35 17.01 26.53
N GLN A 243 -27.60 16.60 26.30
CA GLN A 243 -28.28 15.64 27.20
C GLN A 243 -28.33 14.18 26.69
N ASP A 244 -27.87 13.90 25.46
CA ASP A 244 -28.03 12.60 24.76
C ASP A 244 -29.50 12.22 24.54
N TYR A 245 -29.92 12.13 23.27
CA TYR A 245 -31.29 11.77 22.92
C TYR A 245 -31.71 10.39 23.47
N ARG A 246 -30.74 9.52 23.77
CA ARG A 246 -30.98 8.19 24.35
C ARG A 246 -31.47 8.25 25.80
N GLU A 247 -31.28 9.38 26.48
CA GLU A 247 -31.69 9.62 27.87
C GLU A 247 -33.01 10.41 27.97
N ILE A 248 -33.60 10.81 26.84
CA ILE A 248 -34.97 11.36 26.79
C ILE A 248 -35.94 10.17 26.83
N ASP A 249 -36.79 10.09 27.86
CA ASP A 249 -37.67 8.94 28.15
C ASP A 249 -36.97 7.57 27.93
N PRO A 250 -35.92 7.25 28.70
CA PRO A 250 -35.07 6.08 28.44
C PRO A 250 -35.84 4.76 28.59
N GLY A 251 -36.93 4.75 29.37
CA GLY A 251 -37.83 3.60 29.51
C GLY A 251 -38.81 3.43 28.34
N GLY A 252 -38.91 4.41 27.44
CA GLY A 252 -39.81 4.39 26.28
C GLY A 252 -41.29 4.26 26.66
N LYS A 253 -41.68 4.81 27.83
CA LYS A 253 -43.03 4.66 28.38
C LYS A 253 -44.00 5.74 27.87
N ASP A 254 -43.48 6.84 27.32
CA ASP A 254 -44.28 7.97 26.85
C ASP A 254 -44.33 8.00 25.31
N ALA A 255 -45.48 7.60 24.74
CA ALA A 255 -45.70 7.57 23.31
C ALA A 255 -45.61 8.96 22.64
N ASP A 256 -45.87 10.04 23.39
CA ASP A 256 -45.74 11.40 22.89
C ASP A 256 -44.26 11.79 22.76
N MET A 257 -43.38 11.26 23.62
CA MET A 257 -41.93 11.49 23.50
C MET A 257 -41.33 10.81 22.29
N LEU A 258 -41.74 9.59 21.97
CA LEU A 258 -41.33 8.93 20.72
C LEU A 258 -41.83 9.69 19.48
N THR A 259 -43.03 10.27 19.56
CA THR A 259 -43.55 11.16 18.51
C THR A 259 -42.71 12.42 18.39
N ALA A 260 -42.36 13.06 19.51
CA ALA A 260 -41.52 14.25 19.53
C ALA A 260 -40.11 14.00 19.00
N LEU A 261 -39.49 12.87 19.35
CA LEU A 261 -38.20 12.43 18.81
C LEU A 261 -38.26 12.13 17.30
N ASN A 262 -39.35 11.52 16.84
CA ASN A 262 -39.58 11.31 15.41
C ASN A 262 -39.71 12.63 14.64
N ASP A 263 -40.50 13.57 15.16
CA ASP A 263 -40.67 14.91 14.58
C ASP A 263 -39.32 15.65 14.54
N TYR A 264 -38.56 15.59 15.63
CA TYR A 264 -37.25 16.20 15.70
C TYR A 264 -36.27 15.59 14.67
N GLY A 265 -36.24 14.26 14.54
CA GLY A 265 -35.45 13.59 13.51
C GLY A 265 -35.85 14.00 12.08
N PHE A 266 -37.15 14.14 11.82
CA PHE A 266 -37.66 14.66 10.55
C PHE A 266 -37.19 16.10 10.28
N TRP A 267 -37.31 17.00 11.26
CA TRP A 267 -36.86 18.39 11.13
C TRP A 267 -35.35 18.53 10.93
N LEU A 268 -34.55 17.66 11.57
CA LEU A 268 -33.12 17.58 11.32
C LEU A 268 -32.81 17.19 9.89
N ALA A 269 -33.52 16.20 9.33
CA ALA A 269 -33.34 15.79 7.94
C ALA A 269 -33.66 16.95 6.97
N GLU A 270 -34.80 17.65 7.19
CA GLU A 270 -35.20 18.80 6.36
C GLU A 270 -34.23 19.99 6.45
N SER A 271 -33.64 20.23 7.62
CA SER A 271 -32.66 21.30 7.82
C SER A 271 -31.24 20.94 7.33
N GLY A 272 -31.06 19.71 6.82
CA GLY A 272 -29.80 19.24 6.24
C GLY A 272 -28.89 18.49 7.19
N ASP A 273 -29.26 18.26 8.46
CA ASP A 273 -28.52 17.42 9.41
C ASP A 273 -28.96 15.95 9.34
N ALA A 274 -28.79 15.39 8.14
CA ALA A 274 -29.26 14.05 7.81
C ALA A 274 -28.56 12.94 8.61
N ALA A 275 -27.32 13.14 9.04
CA ALA A 275 -26.58 12.15 9.82
C ALA A 275 -27.11 12.06 11.26
N GLN A 276 -27.42 13.20 11.89
CA GLN A 276 -28.02 13.21 13.21
C GLN A 276 -29.48 12.70 13.16
N ALA A 277 -30.23 13.06 12.12
CA ALA A 277 -31.57 12.54 11.88
C ALA A 277 -31.61 11.00 11.82
N ASP A 278 -30.72 10.38 11.02
CA ASP A 278 -30.65 8.92 10.88
C ASP A 278 -30.41 8.21 12.22
N ARG A 279 -29.50 8.75 13.05
CA ARG A 279 -29.23 8.21 14.41
C ARG A 279 -30.48 8.25 15.30
N ILE A 280 -31.13 9.40 15.37
CA ILE A 280 -32.30 9.61 16.25
C ILE A 280 -33.47 8.75 15.80
N LEU A 281 -33.76 8.74 14.50
CA LEU A 281 -34.84 7.93 13.93
C LEU A 281 -34.54 6.43 14.04
N GLY A 282 -33.26 6.05 14.00
CA GLY A 282 -32.82 4.70 14.31
C GLY A 282 -33.15 4.29 15.74
N ASP A 283 -32.94 5.17 16.72
CA ASP A 283 -33.29 4.90 18.10
C ASP A 283 -34.80 4.90 18.36
N VAL A 284 -35.55 5.78 17.68
CA VAL A 284 -37.03 5.72 17.68
C VAL A 284 -37.50 4.34 17.20
N LEU A 285 -36.99 3.86 16.07
CA LEU A 285 -37.36 2.54 15.53
C LEU A 285 -36.85 1.37 16.38
N ARG A 286 -35.77 1.55 17.14
CA ARG A 286 -35.28 0.57 18.11
C ARG A 286 -36.25 0.44 19.30
N ARG A 287 -36.82 1.55 19.76
CA ARG A 287 -37.79 1.59 20.88
C ARG A 287 -39.20 1.18 20.44
N ASP A 288 -39.61 1.60 19.24
CA ASP A 288 -40.91 1.31 18.64
C ASP A 288 -40.77 0.90 17.17
N PRO A 289 -40.47 -0.38 16.89
CA PRO A 289 -40.35 -0.89 15.52
C PRO A 289 -41.66 -0.83 14.72
N ALA A 290 -42.82 -0.59 15.35
CA ALA A 290 -44.10 -0.48 14.68
C ALA A 290 -44.35 0.93 14.12
N ARG A 291 -43.52 1.92 14.46
CA ARG A 291 -43.65 3.32 14.06
C ARG A 291 -43.37 3.54 12.58
N THR A 292 -44.39 3.30 11.75
CA THR A 292 -44.30 3.38 10.28
C THR A 292 -43.70 4.69 9.78
N ALA A 293 -44.08 5.85 10.35
CA ALA A 293 -43.56 7.15 9.94
C ALA A 293 -42.04 7.31 10.12
N ALA A 294 -41.44 6.66 11.13
CA ALA A 294 -40.01 6.78 11.40
C ALA A 294 -39.16 6.10 10.31
N TYR A 295 -39.67 5.05 9.66
CA TYR A 295 -39.01 4.45 8.50
C TYR A 295 -38.93 5.44 7.33
N LEU A 296 -40.03 6.14 7.01
CA LEU A 296 -40.03 7.14 5.95
C LEU A 296 -39.01 8.25 6.21
N ASN A 297 -39.04 8.80 7.43
CA ASN A 297 -38.16 9.89 7.84
C ASN A 297 -36.68 9.45 7.81
N ARG A 298 -36.39 8.22 8.25
CA ARG A 298 -35.02 7.69 8.27
C ARG A 298 -34.53 7.39 6.85
N GLY A 299 -35.41 6.88 6.00
CA GLY A 299 -35.17 6.70 4.57
C GLY A 299 -34.79 8.01 3.90
N ASP A 300 -35.53 9.08 4.16
CA ASP A 300 -35.24 10.43 3.64
C ASP A 300 -33.90 10.96 4.15
N ALA A 301 -33.59 10.79 5.43
CA ALA A 301 -32.30 11.16 6.01
C ALA A 301 -31.14 10.41 5.34
N ARG A 302 -31.24 9.09 5.19
CA ARG A 302 -30.23 8.27 4.52
C ARG A 302 -30.10 8.63 3.04
N TRP A 303 -31.21 8.90 2.36
CA TRP A 303 -31.20 9.36 0.97
C TRP A 303 -30.47 10.69 0.80
N ALA A 304 -30.61 11.62 1.74
CA ALA A 304 -29.87 12.88 1.75
C ALA A 304 -28.36 12.68 2.03
N GLN A 305 -28.00 11.74 2.91
CA GLN A 305 -26.59 11.41 3.21
C GLN A 305 -25.85 10.85 1.99
N ARG A 306 -26.54 10.11 1.09
CA ARG A 306 -25.99 9.63 -0.19
C ARG A 306 -25.29 10.75 -0.98
N GLY A 307 -25.85 11.96 -0.98
CA GLY A 307 -25.31 13.11 -1.70
C GLY A 307 -24.08 13.74 -1.05
N LYS A 308 -23.80 13.44 0.23
CA LYS A 308 -22.74 14.07 1.03
C LYS A 308 -21.52 13.16 1.25
N ALA A 309 -21.68 11.84 1.23
CA ALA A 309 -20.61 10.87 1.45
C ALA A 309 -20.34 10.05 0.17
N SER A 310 -19.42 10.53 -0.68
CA SER A 310 -19.15 9.94 -2.00
C SER A 310 -18.65 8.48 -1.94
N ASP A 311 -17.87 8.15 -0.90
CA ASP A 311 -17.33 6.82 -0.59
C ASP A 311 -18.40 5.86 -0.04
N LYS A 312 -19.44 6.37 0.63
CA LYS A 312 -20.55 5.59 1.22
C LYS A 312 -21.87 5.75 0.48
N ARG A 313 -21.83 6.25 -0.76
CA ARG A 313 -23.02 6.51 -1.57
C ARG A 313 -23.93 5.28 -1.66
N GLY A 314 -23.39 4.14 -2.08
CA GLY A 314 -24.14 2.89 -2.25
C GLY A 314 -24.71 2.36 -0.93
N TYR A 315 -23.96 2.49 0.17
CA TYR A 315 -24.38 2.07 1.50
C TYR A 315 -25.63 2.80 1.99
N PHE A 316 -25.60 4.14 1.94
CA PHE A 316 -26.75 4.94 2.36
C PHE A 316 -27.95 4.78 1.41
N GLU A 317 -27.69 4.59 0.12
CA GLU A 317 -28.74 4.32 -0.86
C GLU A 317 -29.46 2.99 -0.58
N ALA A 318 -28.72 1.92 -0.32
CA ALA A 318 -29.29 0.61 0.01
C ALA A 318 -30.14 0.66 1.30
N LEU A 319 -29.63 1.30 2.35
CA LEU A 319 -30.37 1.47 3.61
C LEU A 319 -31.62 2.35 3.46
N ALA A 320 -31.55 3.42 2.68
CA ALA A 320 -32.70 4.27 2.41
C ALA A 320 -33.81 3.52 1.66
N ARG A 321 -33.43 2.78 0.61
CA ARG A 321 -34.36 1.93 -0.14
C ARG A 321 -35.02 0.90 0.77
N GLU A 322 -34.27 0.29 1.68
CA GLU A 322 -34.84 -0.66 2.64
C GLU A 322 -35.87 0.00 3.57
N ASP A 323 -35.55 1.17 4.11
CA ASP A 323 -36.50 1.92 4.95
C ASP A 323 -37.78 2.30 4.19
N TYR A 324 -37.66 2.68 2.91
CA TYR A 324 -38.83 2.94 2.07
C TYR A 324 -39.67 1.68 1.83
N ARG A 325 -39.05 0.52 1.62
CA ARG A 325 -39.76 -0.76 1.51
C ARG A 325 -40.48 -1.11 2.81
N LEU A 326 -39.82 -0.94 3.96
CA LEU A 326 -40.44 -1.15 5.27
C LEU A 326 -41.61 -0.19 5.53
N TYR A 327 -41.50 1.08 5.13
CA TYR A 327 -42.62 2.02 5.21
C TYR A 327 -43.80 1.57 4.34
N CYS A 328 -43.57 1.31 3.04
CA CYS A 328 -44.68 1.05 2.12
C CYS A 328 -45.30 -0.34 2.32
N SER A 329 -44.52 -1.37 2.66
CA SER A 329 -45.05 -2.69 3.02
C SER A 329 -45.98 -2.64 4.23
N ARG A 330 -45.63 -1.87 5.26
CA ARG A 330 -46.47 -1.68 6.45
C ARG A 330 -47.79 -0.99 6.13
N ARG A 331 -47.76 0.09 5.33
CA ARG A 331 -48.98 0.79 4.86
C ARG A 331 -49.88 -0.14 4.07
N LEU A 332 -49.31 -0.90 3.12
CA LEU A 332 -50.05 -1.88 2.33
C LEU A 332 -50.66 -2.99 3.20
N ALA A 333 -49.93 -3.50 4.19
CA ALA A 333 -50.41 -4.51 5.13
C ALA A 333 -51.57 -3.99 5.99
N ALA A 334 -51.48 -2.73 6.44
CA ALA A 334 -52.54 -2.03 7.18
C ALA A 334 -53.73 -1.55 6.30
N LYS A 335 -53.66 -1.76 4.97
CA LYS A 335 -54.62 -1.23 3.98
C LYS A 335 -54.76 0.31 4.03
N GLU A 336 -53.68 1.00 4.41
CA GLU A 336 -53.61 2.46 4.43
C GLU A 336 -53.06 3.00 3.11
N PRO A 337 -53.67 4.03 2.49
CA PRO A 337 -53.18 4.60 1.24
C PRO A 337 -51.83 5.30 1.43
N ILE A 338 -50.89 5.15 0.49
CA ILE A 338 -49.64 5.91 0.50
C ILE A 338 -49.90 7.26 -0.18
N PRO A 339 -49.65 8.41 0.48
CA PRO A 339 -49.88 9.73 -0.13
C PRO A 339 -49.13 9.89 -1.45
N ALA A 340 -49.75 10.52 -2.46
CA ALA A 340 -49.25 10.53 -3.84
C ALA A 340 -47.82 11.10 -3.98
N ASN A 341 -47.50 12.16 -3.24
CA ASN A 341 -46.16 12.75 -3.20
C ASN A 341 -45.11 11.77 -2.63
N ILE A 342 -45.47 11.02 -1.57
CA ILE A 342 -44.61 10.01 -0.97
C ILE A 342 -44.47 8.81 -1.91
N ALA A 343 -45.56 8.37 -2.54
CA ALA A 343 -45.54 7.27 -3.49
C ALA A 343 -44.63 7.56 -4.68
N SER A 344 -44.71 8.77 -5.25
CA SER A 344 -43.83 9.21 -6.33
C SER A 344 -42.35 9.21 -5.92
N ARG A 345 -42.04 9.72 -4.72
CA ARG A 345 -40.67 9.78 -4.20
C ARG A 345 -40.09 8.38 -3.94
N ILE A 346 -40.85 7.51 -3.30
CA ILE A 346 -40.42 6.12 -3.04
C ILE A 346 -40.30 5.37 -4.36
N GLY A 347 -41.23 5.52 -5.29
CA GLY A 347 -41.16 4.92 -6.61
C GLY A 347 -39.88 5.32 -7.35
N ALA A 348 -39.54 6.61 -7.36
CA ALA A 348 -38.28 7.09 -7.94
C ALA A 348 -37.05 6.51 -7.22
N ALA A 349 -37.09 6.36 -5.89
CA ALA A 349 -35.96 5.81 -5.12
C ALA A 349 -35.77 4.29 -5.31
N LEU A 350 -36.86 3.56 -5.52
CA LEU A 350 -36.87 2.11 -5.74
C LEU A 350 -36.74 1.72 -7.22
N ASP A 351 -36.78 2.70 -8.13
CA ASP A 351 -36.90 2.50 -9.59
C ASP A 351 -38.18 1.73 -9.99
N GLU A 352 -39.29 2.12 -9.37
CA GLU A 352 -40.59 1.45 -9.51
C GLU A 352 -41.69 2.44 -9.90
N LYS A 353 -42.46 2.08 -10.94
CA LYS A 353 -43.59 2.90 -11.42
C LYS A 353 -44.78 2.87 -10.46
N SER A 354 -44.96 1.77 -9.73
CA SER A 354 -46.06 1.56 -8.80
C SER A 354 -45.60 0.77 -7.58
N LEU A 355 -46.04 1.18 -6.38
CA LEU A 355 -45.67 0.53 -5.13
C LEU A 355 -46.55 -0.69 -4.84
N THR A 356 -46.27 -1.80 -5.54
CA THR A 356 -46.91 -3.10 -5.30
C THR A 356 -46.35 -3.78 -4.05
N ARG A 357 -46.95 -4.91 -3.64
CA ARG A 357 -46.41 -5.74 -2.53
C ARG A 357 -44.97 -6.17 -2.81
N ASP A 358 -44.65 -6.53 -4.05
CA ASP A 358 -43.30 -6.97 -4.42
C ASP A 358 -42.29 -5.82 -4.45
N ALA A 359 -42.67 -4.65 -5.00
CA ALA A 359 -41.82 -3.45 -4.96
C ALA A 359 -41.46 -3.05 -3.52
N CYS A 360 -42.42 -3.19 -2.60
CA CYS A 360 -42.30 -2.84 -1.19
C CYS A 360 -41.69 -3.92 -0.29
N ARG A 361 -41.29 -5.07 -0.83
CA ARG A 361 -40.77 -6.19 -0.03
C ARG A 361 -39.42 -5.85 0.62
N PRO A 362 -39.31 -5.85 1.97
CA PRO A 362 -38.02 -5.65 2.64
C PRO A 362 -36.99 -6.68 2.18
N ARG A 363 -35.77 -6.26 1.86
CA ARG A 363 -34.72 -7.13 1.29
C ARG A 363 -33.65 -7.55 2.29
N LEU A 364 -33.57 -6.92 3.46
CA LEU A 364 -32.52 -7.20 4.45
C LEU A 364 -32.87 -8.30 5.46
N ALA A 365 -34.12 -8.79 5.49
CA ALA A 365 -34.57 -9.82 6.42
C ALA A 365 -33.79 -11.14 6.25
N ILE A 366 -33.57 -11.57 5.00
CA ILE A 366 -32.81 -12.78 4.67
C ILE A 366 -31.37 -12.76 5.23
N PHE A 367 -30.73 -11.60 5.30
CA PHE A 367 -29.38 -11.46 5.87
C PHE A 367 -29.34 -11.64 7.39
N LYS A 368 -30.43 -11.31 8.08
CA LYS A 368 -30.55 -11.60 9.52
C LYS A 368 -30.68 -13.09 9.76
N ALA A 369 -31.49 -13.78 8.95
CA ALA A 369 -31.62 -15.24 8.99
C ALA A 369 -30.27 -15.93 8.70
N ILE A 370 -29.55 -15.50 7.66
CA ILE A 370 -28.19 -15.96 7.35
C ILE A 370 -27.24 -15.72 8.55
N SER A 371 -27.29 -14.53 9.16
CA SER A 371 -26.44 -14.21 10.31
C SER A 371 -26.74 -15.07 11.54
N ALA A 372 -27.98 -15.53 11.69
CA ALA A 372 -28.44 -16.42 12.75
C ALA A 372 -28.28 -17.92 12.43
N ASP A 373 -27.81 -18.28 11.22
CA ASP A 373 -27.78 -19.65 10.69
C ASP A 373 -29.16 -20.33 10.64
N ASP A 374 -30.22 -19.53 10.42
CA ASP A 374 -31.60 -20.00 10.37
C ASP A 374 -32.01 -20.34 8.93
N LEU A 375 -31.82 -21.62 8.56
CA LEU A 375 -32.16 -22.13 7.23
C LEU A 375 -33.66 -22.03 6.92
N ASP A 376 -34.52 -22.26 7.91
CA ASP A 376 -35.97 -22.25 7.70
C ASP A 376 -36.47 -20.83 7.45
N ALA A 377 -35.93 -19.84 8.17
CA ALA A 377 -36.20 -18.44 7.88
C ALA A 377 -35.67 -18.03 6.48
N VAL A 378 -34.48 -18.47 6.07
CA VAL A 378 -33.97 -18.21 4.71
C VAL A 378 -34.93 -18.79 3.65
N ARG A 379 -35.38 -20.03 3.83
CA ARG A 379 -36.33 -20.68 2.92
C ARG A 379 -37.67 -19.95 2.89
N ALA A 380 -38.16 -19.48 4.04
CA ALA A 380 -39.39 -18.71 4.12
C ALA A 380 -39.30 -17.38 3.36
N GLU A 381 -38.19 -16.65 3.48
CA GLU A 381 -37.96 -15.41 2.73
C GLU A 381 -37.94 -15.67 1.22
N LEU A 382 -37.20 -16.69 0.77
CA LEU A 382 -37.12 -17.10 -0.64
C LEU A 382 -38.48 -17.55 -1.19
N ALA A 383 -39.20 -18.41 -0.47
CA ALA A 383 -40.54 -18.86 -0.83
C ALA A 383 -41.55 -17.71 -0.85
N GLY A 384 -41.31 -16.68 -0.04
CA GLY A 384 -42.07 -15.44 -0.08
C GLY A 384 -41.93 -14.70 -1.40
N GLY A 385 -40.84 -14.90 -2.16
CA GLY A 385 -40.49 -14.15 -3.38
C GLY A 385 -39.33 -13.16 -3.20
N GLN A 386 -38.48 -13.36 -2.18
CA GLN A 386 -37.25 -12.59 -2.02
C GLN A 386 -36.29 -12.86 -3.19
N ASP A 387 -35.69 -11.80 -3.73
CA ASP A 387 -34.67 -11.90 -4.78
C ASP A 387 -33.41 -12.63 -4.23
N PRO A 388 -33.05 -13.81 -4.75
CA PRO A 388 -31.89 -14.59 -4.28
C PRO A 388 -30.55 -13.90 -4.58
N ASP A 389 -30.50 -12.99 -5.55
CA ASP A 389 -29.33 -12.17 -5.88
C ASP A 389 -29.33 -10.82 -5.12
N GLY A 390 -30.32 -10.59 -4.27
CA GLY A 390 -30.41 -9.39 -3.44
C GLY A 390 -29.14 -9.18 -2.61
N VAL A 391 -28.69 -7.93 -2.53
CA VAL A 391 -27.52 -7.52 -1.76
C VAL A 391 -27.90 -6.71 -0.52
N ASN A 392 -27.09 -6.82 0.53
CA ASN A 392 -27.22 -5.99 1.73
C ASN A 392 -26.64 -4.58 1.51
N GLU A 393 -26.61 -3.77 2.57
CA GLU A 393 -26.07 -2.41 2.56
C GLU A 393 -24.59 -2.32 2.20
N ASN A 394 -23.84 -3.42 2.33
CA ASN A 394 -22.42 -3.50 1.94
C ASN A 394 -22.25 -4.03 0.51
N GLY A 395 -23.34 -4.24 -0.24
CA GLY A 395 -23.29 -4.86 -1.56
C GLY A 395 -22.97 -6.36 -1.54
N THR A 396 -23.05 -7.01 -0.37
CA THR A 396 -22.83 -8.46 -0.24
C THR A 396 -24.12 -9.19 -0.59
N SER A 397 -24.09 -10.14 -1.53
CA SER A 397 -25.25 -11.00 -1.83
C SER A 397 -25.57 -11.95 -0.69
N ALA A 398 -26.82 -12.44 -0.62
CA ALA A 398 -27.22 -13.46 0.34
C ALA A 398 -26.30 -14.69 0.27
N LEU A 399 -25.98 -15.15 -0.95
CA LEU A 399 -25.06 -16.26 -1.17
C LEU A 399 -23.65 -15.96 -0.66
N ALA A 400 -23.12 -14.75 -0.90
CA ALA A 400 -21.81 -14.36 -0.39
C ALA A 400 -21.75 -14.33 1.14
N GLY A 401 -22.83 -13.90 1.80
CA GLY A 401 -22.96 -13.96 3.25
C GLY A 401 -22.90 -15.39 3.79
N ALA A 402 -23.65 -16.32 3.18
CA ALA A 402 -23.68 -17.73 3.57
C ALA A 402 -22.34 -18.44 3.32
N VAL A 403 -21.72 -18.22 2.15
CA VAL A 403 -20.43 -18.81 1.78
C VAL A 403 -19.31 -18.35 2.72
N SER A 404 -19.26 -17.06 3.05
CA SER A 404 -18.24 -16.51 3.95
C SER A 404 -18.33 -17.10 5.36
N ARG A 405 -19.52 -17.52 5.78
CA ARG A 405 -19.80 -18.17 7.07
C ARG A 405 -19.72 -19.71 6.99
N LYS A 406 -19.39 -20.27 5.83
CA LYS A 406 -19.34 -21.72 5.55
C LYS A 406 -20.67 -22.46 5.80
N GLN A 407 -21.80 -21.76 5.65
CA GLN A 407 -23.15 -22.29 5.90
C GLN A 407 -23.66 -23.09 4.69
N MET A 408 -23.21 -24.33 4.58
CA MET A 408 -23.42 -25.19 3.41
C MET A 408 -24.90 -25.34 3.00
N GLN A 409 -25.79 -25.56 3.97
CA GLN A 409 -27.21 -25.80 3.68
C GLN A 409 -27.93 -24.54 3.22
N ILE A 410 -27.57 -23.38 3.79
CA ILE A 410 -28.10 -22.07 3.38
C ILE A 410 -27.59 -21.71 1.99
N ALA A 411 -26.30 -21.91 1.72
CA ALA A 411 -25.73 -21.69 0.38
C ALA A 411 -26.45 -22.55 -0.68
N ARG A 412 -26.71 -23.83 -0.38
CA ARG A 412 -27.50 -24.70 -1.26
C ARG A 412 -28.91 -24.17 -1.50
N ALA A 413 -29.64 -23.78 -0.45
CA ALA A 413 -30.99 -23.25 -0.61
C ALA A 413 -31.05 -21.97 -1.47
N LEU A 414 -30.04 -21.11 -1.36
CA LEU A 414 -29.92 -19.90 -2.19
C LEU A 414 -29.63 -20.24 -3.65
N LEU A 415 -28.73 -21.19 -3.91
CA LEU A 415 -28.43 -21.67 -5.27
C LEU A 415 -29.65 -22.36 -5.91
N ASP A 416 -30.36 -23.21 -5.15
CA ASP A 416 -31.60 -23.87 -5.58
C ASP A 416 -32.70 -22.86 -5.94
N ALA A 417 -32.70 -21.69 -5.27
CA ALA A 417 -33.58 -20.57 -5.56
C ALA A 417 -33.10 -19.69 -6.74
N GLY A 418 -31.94 -19.99 -7.35
CA GLY A 418 -31.41 -19.31 -8.53
C GLY A 418 -30.37 -18.22 -8.25
N ALA A 419 -29.76 -18.17 -7.06
CA ALA A 419 -28.66 -17.23 -6.78
C ALA A 419 -27.45 -17.50 -7.70
N LYS A 420 -26.82 -16.43 -8.19
CA LYS A 420 -25.62 -16.51 -9.03
C LYS A 420 -24.39 -16.92 -8.23
N ALA A 421 -23.75 -18.00 -8.66
CA ALA A 421 -22.57 -18.56 -8.00
C ALA A 421 -21.25 -17.80 -8.31
N ASP A 422 -21.23 -16.94 -9.32
CA ASP A 422 -20.05 -16.21 -9.82
C ASP A 422 -19.97 -14.74 -9.37
N GLY A 423 -20.83 -14.33 -8.43
CA GLY A 423 -20.86 -12.95 -7.92
C GLY A 423 -19.57 -12.54 -7.19
N PRO A 424 -19.30 -11.22 -7.08
CA PRO A 424 -18.19 -10.72 -6.27
C PRO A 424 -18.53 -10.79 -4.77
N ASN A 425 -17.50 -10.97 -3.95
CA ASN A 425 -17.52 -10.82 -2.50
C ASN A 425 -16.37 -9.89 -2.09
N ASN A 426 -16.70 -8.67 -1.66
CA ASN A 426 -15.72 -7.63 -1.32
C ASN A 426 -14.64 -7.41 -2.41
N GLY A 427 -15.07 -7.44 -3.68
CA GLY A 427 -14.20 -7.28 -4.84
C GLY A 427 -13.46 -8.54 -5.29
N PHE A 428 -13.58 -9.68 -4.59
CA PHE A 428 -13.00 -10.96 -5.01
C PHE A 428 -14.07 -11.89 -5.60
N PRO A 429 -13.71 -12.89 -6.43
CA PRO A 429 -14.65 -13.94 -6.81
C PRO A 429 -15.21 -14.68 -5.59
N LEU A 430 -16.51 -14.95 -5.55
CA LEU A 430 -17.14 -15.69 -4.45
C LEU A 430 -16.47 -17.05 -4.18
N LEU A 431 -16.02 -17.73 -5.23
CA LEU A 431 -15.27 -18.99 -5.13
C LEU A 431 -14.04 -18.87 -4.21
N ALA A 432 -13.39 -17.71 -4.16
CA ALA A 432 -12.24 -17.46 -3.30
C ALA A 432 -12.58 -17.64 -1.82
N SER A 433 -13.80 -17.26 -1.41
CA SER A 433 -14.31 -17.37 -0.04
C SER A 433 -14.80 -18.78 0.29
N ALA A 434 -15.08 -19.61 -0.71
CA ALA A 434 -15.48 -21.00 -0.51
C ALA A 434 -14.30 -21.93 -0.20
N LEU A 435 -13.10 -21.59 -0.68
CA LEU A 435 -11.87 -22.36 -0.43
C LEU A 435 -11.57 -22.47 1.09
N PRO A 436 -11.05 -23.62 1.55
CA PRO A 436 -10.69 -23.85 2.94
C PRO A 436 -9.48 -23.01 3.37
N ASP A 437 -9.32 -22.85 4.69
CA ASP A 437 -8.08 -22.35 5.28
C ASP A 437 -6.98 -23.40 5.11
N ALA A 438 -5.72 -22.98 4.93
CA ALA A 438 -4.58 -23.89 4.79
C ALA A 438 -4.40 -24.83 6.00
N LYS A 439 -4.98 -24.49 7.16
CA LYS A 439 -4.97 -25.33 8.38
C LYS A 439 -6.12 -26.33 8.46
N ASP A 440 -7.05 -26.35 7.50
CA ASP A 440 -8.19 -27.27 7.48
C ASP A 440 -7.74 -28.69 7.10
N THR A 441 -7.66 -29.57 8.09
CA THR A 441 -7.16 -30.95 7.94
C THR A 441 -8.24 -31.96 7.58
N ARG A 442 -9.49 -31.53 7.36
CA ARG A 442 -10.58 -32.44 6.96
C ARG A 442 -10.30 -33.09 5.60
N PRO A 443 -10.95 -34.23 5.29
CA PRO A 443 -10.84 -34.86 3.98
C PRO A 443 -11.12 -33.87 2.84
N ALA A 444 -10.38 -33.98 1.73
CA ALA A 444 -10.48 -33.07 0.59
C ALA A 444 -11.94 -32.89 0.12
N ALA A 445 -12.70 -33.97 0.05
CA ALA A 445 -14.12 -33.95 -0.33
C ALA A 445 -14.98 -33.07 0.61
N GLU A 446 -14.68 -33.04 1.91
CA GLU A 446 -15.42 -32.24 2.88
C GLU A 446 -14.98 -30.77 2.86
N ARG A 447 -13.67 -30.51 2.86
CA ARG A 447 -13.15 -29.13 2.91
C ARG A 447 -13.41 -28.35 1.61
N TYR A 448 -13.50 -29.02 0.47
CA TYR A 448 -13.83 -28.41 -0.83
C TYR A 448 -15.30 -28.47 -1.20
N ALA A 449 -16.16 -29.12 -0.41
CA ALA A 449 -17.58 -29.31 -0.72
C ALA A 449 -18.31 -27.99 -1.07
N LEU A 450 -17.93 -26.87 -0.44
CA LEU A 450 -18.56 -25.57 -0.69
C LEU A 450 -18.08 -24.96 -2.02
N ALA A 451 -16.80 -25.11 -2.33
CA ALA A 451 -16.24 -24.68 -3.61
C ALA A 451 -16.80 -25.53 -4.77
N ASP A 452 -16.90 -26.85 -4.57
CA ASP A 452 -17.50 -27.79 -5.51
C ASP A 452 -18.97 -27.46 -5.77
N MET A 453 -19.73 -27.10 -4.73
CA MET A 453 -21.12 -26.66 -4.86
C MET A 453 -21.24 -25.40 -5.72
N LEU A 454 -20.39 -24.39 -5.49
CA LEU A 454 -20.40 -23.17 -6.30
C LEU A 454 -20.01 -23.45 -7.75
N ILE A 455 -18.98 -24.25 -7.99
CA ILE A 455 -18.53 -24.62 -9.35
C ILE A 455 -19.65 -25.39 -10.07
N ALA A 456 -20.31 -26.34 -9.40
CA ALA A 456 -21.45 -27.07 -9.96
C ALA A 456 -22.64 -26.16 -10.31
N ALA A 457 -22.79 -25.05 -9.58
CA ALA A 457 -23.78 -24.01 -9.85
C ALA A 457 -23.30 -22.92 -10.84
N GLY A 458 -22.16 -23.12 -11.51
CA GLY A 458 -21.67 -22.24 -12.57
C GLY A 458 -20.61 -21.21 -12.16
N ALA A 459 -20.08 -21.27 -10.93
CA ALA A 459 -18.97 -20.40 -10.55
C ALA A 459 -17.72 -20.69 -11.41
N THR A 460 -17.18 -19.65 -12.03
CA THR A 460 -16.00 -19.77 -12.90
C THR A 460 -14.72 -19.86 -12.08
N VAL A 461 -13.90 -20.89 -12.31
CA VAL A 461 -12.61 -21.08 -11.63
C VAL A 461 -11.60 -19.98 -11.99
N ASP A 462 -11.68 -19.48 -13.23
CA ASP A 462 -10.88 -18.36 -13.76
C ASP A 462 -11.45 -16.97 -13.45
N ALA A 463 -12.42 -16.88 -12.54
CA ALA A 463 -13.01 -15.61 -12.16
C ALA A 463 -11.94 -14.60 -11.70
N VAL A 464 -12.15 -13.35 -12.08
CA VAL A 464 -11.25 -12.24 -11.78
C VAL A 464 -11.79 -11.38 -10.65
N ASP A 465 -10.90 -10.82 -9.84
CA ASP A 465 -11.27 -9.79 -8.88
C ASP A 465 -11.58 -8.45 -9.56
N SER A 466 -11.97 -7.44 -8.78
CA SER A 466 -12.33 -6.10 -9.27
C SER A 466 -11.19 -5.36 -9.98
N ASN A 467 -9.93 -5.83 -9.86
CA ASN A 467 -8.79 -5.31 -10.59
C ASN A 467 -8.51 -6.07 -11.90
N GLY A 468 -9.29 -7.11 -12.20
CA GLY A 468 -9.07 -8.00 -13.32
C GLY A 468 -7.97 -9.05 -13.06
N THR A 469 -7.61 -9.32 -11.79
CA THR A 469 -6.62 -10.35 -11.46
C THR A 469 -7.31 -11.71 -11.29
N PRO A 470 -6.90 -12.77 -12.01
CA PRO A 470 -7.46 -14.12 -11.85
C PRO A 470 -7.28 -14.67 -10.43
N LEU A 471 -8.27 -15.43 -9.94
CA LEU A 471 -8.23 -16.05 -8.59
C LEU A 471 -6.92 -16.81 -8.33
N LEU A 472 -6.51 -17.66 -9.27
CA LEU A 472 -5.29 -18.46 -9.12
C LEU A 472 -4.03 -17.57 -9.04
N MET A 473 -3.97 -16.46 -9.80
CA MET A 473 -2.87 -15.48 -9.73
C MET A 473 -2.76 -14.84 -8.34
N ARG A 474 -3.90 -14.45 -7.76
CA ARG A 474 -3.97 -13.88 -6.41
C ARG A 474 -3.49 -14.90 -5.37
N ARG A 475 -3.89 -16.16 -5.51
CA ARG A 475 -3.46 -17.26 -4.63
C ARG A 475 -1.95 -17.51 -4.71
N ILE A 476 -1.36 -17.61 -5.91
CA ILE A 476 0.10 -17.77 -6.06
C ILE A 476 0.87 -16.58 -5.46
N SER A 477 0.35 -15.37 -5.60
CA SER A 477 1.05 -14.16 -5.17
C SER A 477 1.10 -13.98 -3.66
N TYR A 478 0.02 -14.31 -2.95
CA TYR A 478 -0.15 -14.01 -1.52
C TYR A 478 -0.29 -15.24 -0.61
N TYR A 479 -0.61 -16.41 -1.18
CA TYR A 479 -0.89 -17.65 -0.46
C TYR A 479 -0.12 -18.84 -1.07
N SER A 480 1.13 -18.62 -1.51
CA SER A 480 1.92 -19.65 -2.21
C SER A 480 2.24 -20.90 -1.39
N GLU A 481 2.12 -20.81 -0.07
CA GLU A 481 2.31 -21.94 0.86
C GLU A 481 1.06 -22.83 0.96
N ASP A 482 -0.10 -22.36 0.47
CA ASP A 482 -1.37 -23.07 0.43
C ASP A 482 -1.42 -23.99 -0.80
N GLN A 483 -0.57 -25.03 -0.77
CA GLN A 483 -0.35 -25.91 -1.92
C GLN A 483 -1.63 -26.65 -2.35
N ASP A 484 -2.45 -27.04 -1.38
CA ASP A 484 -3.69 -27.79 -1.61
C ASP A 484 -4.70 -26.97 -2.39
N ASN A 485 -4.93 -25.70 -2.03
CA ASN A 485 -5.87 -24.84 -2.77
C ASN A 485 -5.37 -24.51 -4.17
N LEU A 486 -4.06 -24.32 -4.34
CA LEU A 486 -3.46 -24.08 -5.65
C LEU A 486 -3.61 -25.31 -6.57
N ALA A 487 -3.33 -26.51 -6.05
CA ALA A 487 -3.52 -27.76 -6.78
C ALA A 487 -5.00 -28.01 -7.10
N TYR A 488 -5.90 -27.82 -6.12
CA TYR A 488 -7.33 -27.99 -6.30
C TYR A 488 -7.90 -27.10 -7.41
N LEU A 489 -7.57 -25.80 -7.41
CA LEU A 489 -8.04 -24.88 -8.45
C LEU A 489 -7.56 -25.32 -9.84
N LEU A 490 -6.30 -25.73 -9.95
CA LEU A 490 -5.73 -26.21 -11.20
C LEU A 490 -6.36 -27.53 -11.67
N ASP A 491 -6.71 -28.43 -10.75
CA ASP A 491 -7.41 -29.69 -11.04
C ASP A 491 -8.88 -29.48 -11.40
N LYS A 492 -9.49 -28.39 -10.93
CA LYS A 492 -10.84 -27.94 -11.36
C LYS A 492 -10.82 -27.19 -12.71
N GLY A 493 -9.68 -27.14 -13.38
CA GLY A 493 -9.57 -26.59 -14.73
C GLY A 493 -9.26 -25.10 -14.79
N ALA A 494 -8.67 -24.52 -13.74
CA ALA A 494 -8.11 -23.18 -13.84
C ALA A 494 -7.14 -23.09 -15.03
N ASN A 495 -7.26 -22.04 -15.84
CA ASN A 495 -6.41 -21.83 -16.99
C ASN A 495 -4.95 -21.59 -16.56
N PRO A 496 -4.00 -22.48 -16.90
CA PRO A 496 -2.59 -22.34 -16.51
C PRO A 496 -1.92 -21.14 -17.20
N ASN A 497 -2.54 -20.60 -18.25
CA ASN A 497 -2.10 -19.42 -19.00
C ASN A 497 -2.84 -18.13 -18.62
N ALA A 498 -3.62 -18.14 -17.52
CA ALA A 498 -4.30 -16.95 -17.03
C ALA A 498 -3.32 -15.80 -16.80
N ARG A 499 -3.75 -14.58 -17.15
CA ARG A 499 -2.94 -13.36 -17.10
C ARG A 499 -3.60 -12.31 -16.24
N GLU A 500 -2.82 -11.58 -15.46
CA GLU A 500 -3.31 -10.34 -14.84
C GLU A 500 -3.29 -9.19 -15.86
N LYS A 501 -3.82 -8.02 -15.46
CA LYS A 501 -4.02 -6.87 -16.34
C LYS A 501 -2.77 -6.38 -17.09
N ASN A 502 -1.57 -6.54 -16.52
CA ASN A 502 -0.30 -6.17 -17.16
C ASN A 502 0.24 -7.25 -18.13
N GLY A 503 -0.45 -8.39 -18.28
CA GLY A 503 -0.06 -9.52 -19.11
C GLY A 503 0.77 -10.60 -18.40
N ARG A 504 1.18 -10.40 -17.14
CA ARG A 504 1.95 -11.38 -16.38
C ARG A 504 1.15 -12.67 -16.18
N THR A 505 1.76 -13.80 -16.49
CA THR A 505 1.12 -15.14 -16.40
C THR A 505 1.39 -15.82 -15.05
N LEU A 506 0.60 -16.85 -14.73
CA LEU A 506 0.78 -17.67 -13.52
C LEU A 506 2.21 -18.24 -13.40
N LEU A 507 2.81 -18.63 -14.54
CA LEU A 507 4.16 -19.19 -14.56
C LEU A 507 5.23 -18.15 -14.17
N HIS A 508 5.09 -16.89 -14.57
CA HIS A 508 5.96 -15.81 -14.07
C HIS A 508 5.84 -15.65 -12.55
N ALA A 509 4.62 -15.72 -12.01
CA ALA A 509 4.40 -15.62 -10.57
C ALA A 509 5.01 -16.80 -9.81
N ALA A 510 4.93 -18.02 -10.36
CA ALA A 510 5.51 -19.23 -9.77
C ALA A 510 7.06 -19.24 -9.80
N LEU A 511 7.67 -18.63 -10.82
CA LEU A 511 9.14 -18.58 -10.97
C LEU A 511 9.80 -17.39 -10.29
N GLN A 512 9.03 -16.48 -9.69
CA GLN A 512 9.57 -15.28 -9.06
C GLN A 512 10.50 -15.59 -7.87
N SER A 513 10.21 -16.64 -7.11
CA SER A 513 10.99 -17.02 -5.93
C SER A 513 11.00 -18.54 -5.69
N PRO A 514 12.01 -19.08 -4.96
CA PRO A 514 12.14 -20.51 -4.70
C PRO A 514 10.94 -21.08 -3.95
N LYS A 515 10.32 -20.28 -3.07
CA LYS A 515 9.13 -20.67 -2.30
C LYS A 515 7.92 -21.01 -3.18
N LYS A 516 7.85 -20.47 -4.39
CA LYS A 516 6.73 -20.62 -5.32
C LYS A 516 7.01 -21.63 -6.43
N PHE A 517 8.28 -22.04 -6.56
CA PHE A 517 8.79 -22.81 -7.70
C PHE A 517 8.10 -24.17 -7.87
N TRP A 518 7.76 -24.85 -6.77
CA TRP A 518 7.04 -26.15 -6.81
C TRP A 518 5.75 -26.10 -7.66
N PHE A 519 5.11 -24.93 -7.78
CA PHE A 519 3.88 -24.78 -8.58
C PHE A 519 4.15 -24.60 -10.07
N ALA A 520 5.35 -24.17 -10.47
CA ALA A 520 5.74 -24.04 -11.87
C ALA A 520 5.69 -25.40 -12.58
N GLU A 521 6.08 -26.47 -11.90
CA GLU A 521 6.02 -27.83 -12.45
C GLU A 521 4.59 -28.25 -12.79
N LYS A 522 3.66 -27.99 -11.88
CA LYS A 522 2.24 -28.27 -12.07
C LYS A 522 1.64 -27.44 -13.21
N LEU A 523 2.01 -26.17 -13.30
CA LEU A 523 1.56 -25.28 -14.37
C LEU A 523 2.02 -25.77 -15.74
N LEU A 524 3.29 -26.17 -15.88
CA LEU A 524 3.82 -26.72 -17.14
C LEU A 524 3.16 -28.05 -17.50
N ALA A 525 2.96 -28.93 -16.53
CA ALA A 525 2.23 -30.20 -16.74
C ALA A 525 0.79 -29.99 -17.24
N LYS A 526 0.19 -28.83 -16.97
CA LYS A 526 -1.15 -28.44 -17.47
C LYS A 526 -1.10 -27.61 -18.75
N GLY A 527 0.07 -27.36 -19.33
CA GLY A 527 0.23 -26.64 -20.59
C GLY A 527 0.41 -25.13 -20.45
N ALA A 528 0.99 -24.65 -19.34
CA ALA A 528 1.47 -23.27 -19.26
C ALA A 528 2.53 -22.99 -20.35
N ASP A 529 2.41 -21.86 -21.02
CA ASP A 529 3.35 -21.40 -22.03
C ASP A 529 4.66 -20.93 -21.37
N ILE A 530 5.70 -21.74 -21.54
CA ILE A 530 7.06 -21.51 -21.02
C ILE A 530 7.71 -20.25 -21.60
N ASN A 531 7.22 -19.73 -22.72
CA ASN A 531 7.75 -18.55 -23.43
C ASN A 531 6.79 -17.36 -23.42
N ALA A 532 5.73 -17.40 -22.61
CA ALA A 532 4.80 -16.29 -22.50
C ALA A 532 5.54 -15.00 -22.14
N ALA A 533 5.26 -13.90 -22.82
CA ALA A 533 5.93 -12.63 -22.56
C ALA A 533 4.93 -11.54 -22.13
N TYR A 534 5.35 -10.67 -21.21
CA TYR A 534 4.62 -9.46 -20.84
C TYR A 534 5.56 -8.26 -20.65
N ILE A 535 5.02 -7.05 -20.75
CA ILE A 535 5.82 -5.85 -20.52
C ILE A 535 5.94 -5.64 -19.02
N ARG A 536 7.13 -5.90 -18.47
CA ARG A 536 7.39 -5.65 -17.04
C ARG A 536 7.56 -4.16 -16.75
N MET A 537 8.24 -3.44 -17.64
CA MET A 537 8.46 -2.01 -17.51
C MET A 537 8.89 -1.36 -18.82
N TYR A 538 8.89 -0.03 -18.84
CA TYR A 538 9.43 0.80 -19.91
C TYR A 538 10.69 1.53 -19.44
N TYR A 539 11.72 1.54 -20.27
CA TYR A 539 12.91 2.35 -20.09
C TYR A 539 12.99 3.37 -21.23
N GLY A 540 12.55 4.60 -20.96
CA GLY A 540 12.25 5.57 -22.01
C GLY A 540 11.22 4.98 -22.98
N ASN A 541 11.57 4.91 -24.26
CA ASN A 541 10.69 4.38 -25.31
C ASN A 541 10.84 2.88 -25.55
N ARG A 542 11.67 2.17 -24.77
CA ARG A 542 11.93 0.73 -24.93
C ARG A 542 11.08 -0.08 -23.95
N ALA A 543 10.31 -1.04 -24.45
CA ALA A 543 9.60 -2.01 -23.63
C ALA A 543 10.55 -3.14 -23.22
N MET A 544 10.49 -3.57 -21.96
CA MET A 544 11.17 -4.77 -21.49
C MET A 544 10.16 -5.92 -21.40
N TRP A 545 10.26 -6.86 -22.35
CA TRP A 545 9.44 -8.07 -22.40
C TRP A 545 10.04 -9.14 -21.49
N GLU A 546 9.40 -9.37 -20.36
CA GLU A 546 9.78 -10.39 -19.39
C GLU A 546 9.18 -11.74 -19.81
N THR A 547 9.97 -12.80 -19.69
CA THR A 547 9.57 -14.21 -19.88
C THR A 547 9.80 -15.02 -18.60
N PRO A 548 9.24 -16.24 -18.48
CA PRO A 548 9.52 -17.16 -17.38
C PRO A 548 11.02 -17.36 -17.12
N LEU A 549 11.83 -17.49 -18.18
CA LEU A 549 13.29 -17.60 -18.06
C LEU A 549 13.93 -16.33 -17.52
N LEU A 550 13.58 -15.16 -18.06
CA LEU A 550 14.16 -13.90 -17.60
C LEU A 550 13.74 -13.58 -16.15
N GLU A 551 12.49 -13.87 -15.75
CA GLU A 551 12.06 -13.81 -14.35
C GLU A 551 12.86 -14.78 -13.47
N ALA A 552 13.07 -16.03 -13.93
CA ALA A 552 13.87 -17.02 -13.21
C ALA A 552 15.32 -16.55 -13.02
N LEU A 553 15.92 -15.91 -14.03
CA LEU A 553 17.27 -15.35 -14.02
C LEU A 553 17.41 -14.09 -13.14
N ARG A 554 16.34 -13.30 -12.97
CA ARG A 554 16.35 -12.05 -12.18
C ARG A 554 16.29 -12.26 -10.68
N GLU A 555 16.28 -13.50 -10.18
CA GLU A 555 16.35 -13.73 -8.73
C GLU A 555 17.48 -12.90 -8.13
N SER A 556 17.18 -12.18 -7.05
CA SER A 556 18.23 -11.50 -6.30
C SER A 556 19.14 -12.58 -5.73
N SER A 557 20.33 -12.74 -6.32
CA SER A 557 21.44 -13.39 -5.66
C SER A 557 21.83 -12.49 -4.49
N THR A 558 21.11 -12.57 -3.36
CA THR A 558 21.40 -11.82 -2.14
C THR A 558 22.60 -12.43 -1.40
N GLY A 559 23.70 -12.62 -2.14
CA GLY A 559 25.00 -12.89 -1.57
C GLY A 559 25.85 -11.63 -1.75
N GLU A 560 26.49 -11.16 -0.68
CA GLU A 560 27.54 -10.17 -0.82
C GLU A 560 28.63 -10.72 -1.77
N LEU A 561 29.19 -9.85 -2.63
CA LEU A 561 30.34 -10.21 -3.43
C LEU A 561 31.53 -10.46 -2.50
N THR A 562 32.00 -11.72 -2.40
CA THR A 562 33.13 -12.10 -1.54
C THR A 562 34.12 -13.00 -2.29
N PRO A 563 35.39 -13.10 -1.83
CA PRO A 563 36.39 -13.91 -2.50
C PRO A 563 36.03 -15.40 -2.61
N THR A 564 35.32 -15.94 -1.60
CA THR A 564 35.00 -17.37 -1.49
C THR A 564 33.56 -17.73 -1.85
N ALA A 565 32.71 -16.73 -2.16
CA ALA A 565 31.32 -16.99 -2.50
C ALA A 565 31.18 -17.87 -3.75
N VAL A 566 30.20 -18.77 -3.69
CA VAL A 566 29.71 -19.56 -4.81
C VAL A 566 28.39 -18.97 -5.24
N TYR A 567 28.23 -18.77 -6.54
CA TYR A 567 27.02 -18.23 -7.16
C TYR A 567 26.36 -19.35 -7.96
N PRO A 568 25.58 -20.24 -7.33
CA PRO A 568 24.92 -21.33 -8.03
C PRO A 568 23.85 -20.78 -8.97
N VAL A 569 23.68 -21.45 -10.12
CA VAL A 569 22.52 -21.20 -10.98
C VAL A 569 21.26 -21.68 -10.24
N PRO A 570 20.23 -20.85 -10.08
CA PRO A 570 19.00 -21.26 -9.41
C PRO A 570 18.38 -22.47 -10.12
N GLU A 571 17.89 -23.44 -9.35
CA GLU A 571 17.25 -24.66 -9.88
C GLU A 571 16.17 -24.35 -10.90
N ARG A 572 15.35 -23.33 -10.61
CA ARG A 572 14.31 -22.80 -11.50
C ARG A 572 14.81 -22.38 -12.88
N VAL A 573 16.05 -21.87 -13.01
CA VAL A 573 16.65 -21.50 -14.31
C VAL A 573 16.99 -22.75 -15.10
N THR A 574 17.63 -23.72 -14.45
CA THR A 574 17.91 -25.04 -15.05
C THR A 574 16.60 -25.70 -15.49
N TYR A 575 15.61 -25.70 -14.63
CA TYR A 575 14.32 -26.32 -14.87
C TYR A 575 13.62 -25.75 -16.11
N VAL A 576 13.47 -24.42 -16.22
CA VAL A 576 12.78 -23.83 -17.37
C VAL A 576 13.53 -24.06 -18.69
N LEU A 577 14.87 -24.08 -18.66
CA LEU A 577 15.69 -24.42 -19.84
C LEU A 577 15.49 -25.89 -20.26
N ASP A 578 15.43 -26.82 -19.29
CA ASP A 578 15.14 -28.24 -19.56
C ASP A 578 13.72 -28.47 -20.11
N HIS A 579 12.82 -27.51 -19.90
CA HIS A 579 11.43 -27.55 -20.40
C HIS A 579 11.22 -26.67 -21.64
N GLY A 580 12.30 -26.29 -22.34
CA GLY A 580 12.21 -25.62 -23.65
C GLY A 580 11.94 -24.11 -23.59
N ALA A 581 12.28 -23.45 -22.48
CA ALA A 581 12.37 -22.01 -22.47
C ALA A 581 13.38 -21.54 -23.53
N ASP A 582 12.97 -20.60 -24.37
CA ASP A 582 13.77 -20.02 -25.45
C ASP A 582 14.43 -18.72 -24.95
N PRO A 583 15.77 -18.71 -24.73
CA PRO A 583 16.48 -17.50 -24.33
C PRO A 583 16.32 -16.34 -25.29
N ALA A 584 16.01 -16.56 -26.57
CA ALA A 584 15.78 -15.47 -27.52
C ALA A 584 14.43 -14.77 -27.29
N ALA A 585 13.47 -15.38 -26.60
CA ALA A 585 12.15 -14.79 -26.40
C ALA A 585 12.19 -13.59 -25.44
N GLY A 586 11.56 -12.47 -25.83
CA GLY A 586 11.41 -11.27 -25.01
C GLY A 586 12.62 -10.34 -25.08
N GLY A 587 12.98 -9.76 -23.93
CA GLY A 587 14.06 -8.77 -23.83
C GLY A 587 13.62 -7.34 -24.20
N TYR A 588 14.60 -6.46 -24.36
CA TYR A 588 14.34 -5.06 -24.71
C TYR A 588 13.98 -4.90 -26.18
N GLY A 589 12.83 -4.28 -26.46
CA GLY A 589 12.36 -3.99 -27.80
C GLY A 589 11.90 -2.54 -27.98
N SER A 590 11.76 -2.15 -29.25
CA SER A 590 11.25 -0.85 -29.70
C SER A 590 9.72 -0.81 -29.84
N GLY A 591 9.06 -1.97 -29.88
CA GLY A 591 7.64 -2.11 -30.23
C GLY A 591 6.71 -2.62 -29.13
N LYS A 592 5.41 -2.66 -29.50
CA LYS A 592 4.29 -3.26 -28.72
C LYS A 592 4.15 -4.77 -28.92
N THR A 593 5.06 -5.39 -29.67
CA THR A 593 5.11 -6.84 -29.89
C THR A 593 6.36 -7.43 -29.23
N PRO A 594 6.30 -8.65 -28.67
CA PRO A 594 7.49 -9.33 -28.18
C PRO A 594 8.54 -9.44 -29.31
N GLU A 595 9.70 -8.82 -29.10
CA GLU A 595 10.86 -8.99 -29.98
C GLU A 595 11.67 -10.22 -29.54
N ARG A 596 12.51 -10.77 -30.43
CA ARG A 596 13.37 -11.92 -30.12
C ARG A 596 14.77 -11.45 -29.72
N ASN A 597 14.81 -10.58 -28.71
CA ASN A 597 16.03 -9.93 -28.19
C ASN A 597 16.42 -10.46 -26.80
N GLY A 598 15.72 -11.49 -26.32
CA GLY A 598 15.82 -12.01 -24.96
C GLY A 598 17.23 -12.47 -24.63
N LEU A 599 17.98 -12.97 -25.62
CA LEU A 599 19.29 -13.55 -25.37
C LEU A 599 20.29 -12.49 -24.88
N ASN A 600 20.22 -11.26 -25.39
CA ASN A 600 21.04 -10.15 -24.90
C ASN A 600 20.82 -9.93 -23.40
N GLU A 601 19.56 -9.91 -22.98
CA GLU A 601 19.19 -9.69 -21.59
C GLU A 601 19.51 -10.90 -20.70
N ALA A 602 19.23 -12.11 -21.18
CA ALA A 602 19.52 -13.35 -20.47
C ALA A 602 21.02 -13.48 -20.18
N LEU A 603 21.87 -13.21 -21.18
CA LEU A 603 23.32 -13.20 -21.01
C LEU A 603 23.76 -12.09 -20.04
N SER A 604 23.24 -10.87 -20.18
CA SER A 604 23.56 -9.73 -19.29
C SER A 604 23.19 -9.99 -17.83
N ILE A 605 22.16 -10.79 -17.58
CA ILE A 605 21.81 -11.24 -16.23
C ILE A 605 22.74 -12.38 -15.78
N ALA A 606 22.97 -13.36 -16.66
CA ALA A 606 23.66 -14.61 -16.33
C ALA A 606 25.10 -14.40 -15.84
N VAL A 607 25.77 -13.32 -16.26
CA VAL A 607 27.14 -12.99 -15.83
C VAL A 607 27.27 -12.85 -14.31
N ARG A 608 26.19 -12.49 -13.60
CA ARG A 608 26.17 -12.37 -12.13
C ARG A 608 26.31 -13.70 -11.40
N TYR A 609 26.12 -14.83 -12.09
CA TYR A 609 26.36 -16.16 -11.54
C TYR A 609 27.81 -16.61 -11.68
N LEU A 610 28.64 -15.91 -12.47
CA LEU A 610 30.04 -16.29 -12.70
C LEU A 610 30.17 -17.77 -13.14
N GLN A 611 29.20 -18.28 -13.91
CA GLN A 611 29.15 -19.66 -14.42
C GLN A 611 29.28 -19.69 -15.95
N PRO A 612 30.46 -20.05 -16.49
CA PRO A 612 30.67 -20.15 -17.95
C PRO A 612 29.70 -21.11 -18.63
N ALA A 613 29.37 -22.24 -17.98
CA ALA A 613 28.45 -23.23 -18.52
C ALA A 613 27.01 -22.71 -18.71
N LEU A 614 26.58 -21.71 -17.93
CA LEU A 614 25.27 -21.10 -18.11
C LEU A 614 25.23 -20.25 -19.39
N VAL A 615 26.32 -19.55 -19.72
CA VAL A 615 26.43 -18.80 -20.99
C VAL A 615 26.32 -19.74 -22.18
N ASP A 616 27.07 -20.84 -22.17
CA ASP A 616 27.02 -21.85 -23.23
C ASP A 616 25.60 -22.41 -23.39
N ARG A 617 24.93 -22.75 -22.28
CA ARG A 617 23.57 -23.30 -22.31
C ARG A 617 22.55 -22.30 -22.85
N LEU A 618 22.61 -21.03 -22.44
CA LEU A 618 21.71 -19.99 -22.94
C LEU A 618 21.92 -19.74 -24.44
N ALA A 619 23.17 -19.68 -24.90
CA ALA A 619 23.48 -19.48 -26.31
C ALA A 619 23.03 -20.67 -27.18
N GLN A 620 23.18 -21.90 -26.67
CA GLN A 620 22.76 -23.12 -27.37
C GLN A 620 21.24 -23.30 -27.42
N ALA A 621 20.53 -22.94 -26.34
CA ALA A 621 19.07 -23.07 -26.26
C ALA A 621 18.31 -21.97 -27.04
N ALA A 622 18.97 -20.86 -27.39
CA ALA A 622 18.35 -19.74 -28.10
C ALA A 622 17.93 -20.13 -29.53
N ALA A 623 16.63 -20.01 -29.82
CA ALA A 623 16.11 -20.35 -31.13
C ALA A 623 16.33 -19.23 -32.16
N LYS A 624 16.62 -19.62 -33.41
CA LYS A 624 16.87 -18.70 -34.53
C LYS A 624 15.61 -18.51 -35.41
N PRO A 625 15.42 -17.33 -36.06
CA PRO A 625 16.26 -16.13 -35.98
C PRO A 625 16.06 -15.36 -34.66
N GLN A 626 17.10 -14.66 -34.24
CA GLN A 626 17.12 -13.77 -33.09
C GLN A 626 17.83 -12.48 -33.47
N ALA A 627 17.62 -11.39 -32.72
CA ALA A 627 18.34 -10.16 -33.00
C ALA A 627 19.86 -10.31 -32.79
N PRO A 628 20.68 -9.48 -33.47
CA PRO A 628 22.11 -9.43 -33.22
C PRO A 628 22.43 -9.23 -31.74
N LEU A 629 23.48 -9.91 -31.27
CA LEU A 629 24.00 -9.68 -29.93
C LEU A 629 24.69 -8.33 -29.86
N THR A 630 24.70 -7.77 -28.65
CA THR A 630 25.16 -6.42 -28.33
C THR A 630 26.17 -6.49 -27.17
N PRO A 631 27.10 -5.53 -27.01
CA PRO A 631 28.14 -5.57 -25.96
C PRO A 631 27.63 -5.55 -24.51
N GLU A 632 26.33 -5.38 -24.29
CA GLU A 632 25.66 -5.16 -23.00
C GLU A 632 25.97 -6.27 -21.98
N ALA A 633 26.06 -7.52 -22.43
CA ALA A 633 26.41 -8.64 -21.56
C ALA A 633 27.87 -8.57 -21.09
N LEU A 634 28.78 -8.17 -21.99
CA LEU A 634 30.18 -7.95 -21.65
C LEU A 634 30.34 -6.74 -20.71
N SER A 635 29.65 -5.63 -20.99
CA SER A 635 29.61 -4.46 -20.10
C SER A 635 29.13 -4.84 -18.69
N SER A 636 28.07 -5.65 -18.60
CA SER A 636 27.54 -6.16 -17.33
C SER A 636 28.58 -7.01 -16.58
N LEU A 637 29.31 -7.87 -17.29
CA LEU A 637 30.40 -8.65 -16.72
C LEU A 637 31.54 -7.77 -16.18
N LEU A 638 31.95 -6.77 -16.97
CA LEU A 638 33.00 -5.83 -16.59
C LEU A 638 32.61 -4.97 -15.39
N SER A 639 31.31 -4.69 -15.22
CA SER A 639 30.79 -4.02 -14.04
C SER A 639 30.97 -4.88 -12.78
N VAL A 640 30.66 -6.18 -12.86
CA VAL A 640 30.91 -7.13 -11.76
C VAL A 640 32.41 -7.25 -11.47
N TRP A 641 33.24 -7.32 -12.51
CA TRP A 641 34.69 -7.37 -12.34
C TRP A 641 35.23 -6.10 -11.68
N ASN A 642 34.78 -4.92 -12.11
CA ASN A 642 35.16 -3.66 -11.47
C ASN A 642 34.79 -3.63 -9.97
N GLN A 643 33.64 -4.20 -9.58
CA GLN A 643 33.29 -4.35 -8.15
C GLN A 643 34.24 -5.28 -7.39
N VAL A 644 34.72 -6.36 -8.02
CA VAL A 644 35.78 -7.21 -7.46
C VAL A 644 37.04 -6.38 -7.19
N GLU A 645 37.48 -5.59 -8.16
CA GLU A 645 38.70 -4.79 -8.03
C GLU A 645 38.58 -3.69 -6.96
N ILE A 646 37.42 -2.99 -6.88
CA ILE A 646 37.14 -2.03 -5.80
C ILE A 646 37.28 -2.71 -4.43
N ARG A 647 36.67 -3.89 -4.25
CA ARG A 647 36.69 -4.60 -2.95
C ARG A 647 38.08 -5.14 -2.62
N ALA A 648 38.80 -5.65 -3.60
CA ALA A 648 40.19 -6.10 -3.46
C ALA A 648 41.12 -4.96 -3.01
N SER A 649 40.94 -3.78 -3.62
CA SER A 649 41.68 -2.55 -3.33
C SER A 649 41.39 -2.04 -1.91
N VAL A 650 40.11 -1.86 -1.56
CA VAL A 650 39.68 -1.37 -0.23
C VAL A 650 40.18 -2.27 0.90
N ASN A 651 40.14 -3.60 0.72
CA ASN A 651 40.55 -4.56 1.74
C ASN A 651 42.04 -4.93 1.69
N ARG A 652 42.80 -4.39 0.71
CA ARG A 652 44.22 -4.69 0.47
C ARG A 652 44.51 -6.19 0.38
N ASN A 653 43.63 -6.95 -0.27
CA ASN A 653 43.68 -8.42 -0.28
C ASN A 653 43.53 -8.99 -1.69
N SER A 654 44.25 -8.43 -2.66
CA SER A 654 44.07 -8.78 -4.07
C SER A 654 44.09 -10.28 -4.34
N GLU A 655 45.10 -11.02 -3.86
CA GLU A 655 45.27 -12.46 -4.11
C GLU A 655 44.04 -13.30 -3.72
N ALA A 656 43.29 -12.88 -2.69
CA ALA A 656 42.08 -13.60 -2.27
C ALA A 656 41.04 -13.69 -3.41
N TRP A 657 41.03 -12.72 -4.33
CA TRP A 657 40.05 -12.58 -5.41
C TRP A 657 40.43 -13.28 -6.71
N ASP A 658 41.60 -13.93 -6.80
CA ASP A 658 42.08 -14.56 -8.04
C ASP A 658 41.12 -15.61 -8.59
N ALA A 659 40.49 -16.39 -7.71
CA ALA A 659 39.49 -17.38 -8.10
C ALA A 659 38.26 -16.73 -8.78
N GLN A 660 37.83 -15.54 -8.32
CA GLN A 660 36.70 -14.83 -8.93
C GLN A 660 37.11 -14.18 -10.26
N ARG A 661 38.31 -13.59 -10.34
CA ARG A 661 38.88 -13.09 -11.61
C ARG A 661 38.99 -14.18 -12.68
N ALA A 662 39.45 -15.37 -12.31
CA ALA A 662 39.54 -16.50 -13.23
C ALA A 662 38.16 -16.90 -13.78
N LYS A 663 37.11 -16.92 -12.95
CA LYS A 663 35.73 -17.16 -13.40
C LYS A 663 35.23 -16.06 -14.33
N LEU A 664 35.48 -14.80 -14.00
CA LEU A 664 35.09 -13.65 -14.83
C LEU A 664 35.75 -13.72 -16.21
N ARG A 665 37.05 -14.04 -16.27
CA ARG A 665 37.76 -14.28 -17.53
C ARG A 665 37.13 -15.42 -18.34
N ALA A 666 36.85 -16.56 -17.70
CA ALA A 666 36.21 -17.69 -18.37
C ALA A 666 34.79 -17.34 -18.89
N VAL A 667 34.01 -16.57 -18.14
CA VAL A 667 32.70 -16.09 -18.60
C VAL A 667 32.84 -15.15 -19.80
N ALA A 668 33.83 -14.24 -19.79
CA ALA A 668 34.08 -13.36 -20.92
C ALA A 668 34.40 -14.16 -22.20
N GLU A 669 35.24 -15.17 -22.10
CA GLU A 669 35.57 -16.06 -23.22
C GLU A 669 34.33 -16.75 -23.79
N ARG A 670 33.40 -17.20 -22.94
CA ARG A 670 32.12 -17.80 -23.39
C ARG A 670 31.18 -16.79 -24.02
N LEU A 671 31.11 -15.54 -23.54
CA LEU A 671 30.33 -14.49 -24.18
C LEU A 671 30.83 -14.21 -25.61
N LEU A 672 32.16 -14.09 -25.78
CA LEU A 672 32.75 -13.89 -27.10
C LEU A 672 32.51 -15.09 -28.03
N ALA A 673 32.62 -16.32 -27.51
CA ALA A 673 32.31 -17.53 -28.27
C ALA A 673 30.83 -17.62 -28.68
N ALA A 674 29.92 -17.08 -27.87
CA ALA A 674 28.50 -16.95 -28.19
C ALA A 674 28.20 -15.86 -29.23
N GLY A 675 29.20 -15.05 -29.62
CA GLY A 675 29.07 -13.97 -30.60
C GLY A 675 28.72 -12.60 -30.01
N VAL A 676 28.89 -12.40 -28.70
CA VAL A 676 28.79 -11.07 -28.08
C VAL A 676 29.94 -10.20 -28.59
N PRO A 677 29.66 -9.04 -29.22
CA PRO A 677 30.73 -8.18 -29.75
C PRO A 677 31.45 -7.40 -28.64
N LEU A 678 32.71 -7.06 -28.88
CA LEU A 678 33.55 -6.25 -27.98
C LEU A 678 33.24 -4.74 -28.06
N SER A 679 32.67 -4.30 -29.18
CA SER A 679 32.39 -2.89 -29.48
C SER A 679 31.04 -2.73 -30.19
N ARG A 680 30.42 -1.57 -30.03
CA ARG A 680 29.21 -1.18 -30.77
C ARG A 680 29.59 -0.67 -32.15
N THR A 681 29.23 -1.41 -33.19
CA THR A 681 29.57 -1.05 -34.58
C THR A 681 28.69 0.08 -35.13
N ASP A 682 27.53 0.33 -34.51
CA ASP A 682 26.57 1.37 -34.87
C ASP A 682 26.78 2.69 -34.11
N ASP A 683 27.71 2.74 -33.15
CA ASP A 683 27.96 3.93 -32.34
C ASP A 683 29.00 4.86 -32.97
N ALA A 684 28.49 5.82 -33.74
CA ALA A 684 29.29 6.85 -34.40
C ALA A 684 29.99 7.81 -33.42
N THR A 685 29.51 7.96 -32.19
CA THR A 685 30.04 8.91 -31.20
C THR A 685 30.97 8.25 -30.18
N GLY A 686 30.83 6.94 -29.96
CA GLY A 686 31.52 6.21 -28.88
C GLY A 686 30.99 6.55 -27.50
N MET A 687 29.73 7.02 -27.43
CA MET A 687 29.07 7.50 -26.21
C MET A 687 27.66 6.89 -26.00
N ASN A 688 27.24 5.90 -26.79
CA ASN A 688 25.89 5.32 -26.64
C ASN A 688 25.77 4.25 -25.53
N SER A 689 25.21 4.71 -24.41
CA SER A 689 24.43 4.04 -23.35
C SER A 689 25.08 3.01 -22.40
N ASN A 690 24.97 3.33 -21.11
CA ASN A 690 25.22 2.58 -19.87
C ASN A 690 26.27 1.45 -19.94
N GLY A 691 27.40 1.73 -20.59
CA GLY A 691 28.42 0.73 -20.96
C GLY A 691 29.79 0.94 -20.30
N ILE A 692 30.51 -0.16 -20.06
CA ILE A 692 31.95 -0.14 -19.76
C ILE A 692 32.73 -0.54 -21.01
N ALA A 693 33.59 0.36 -21.49
CA ALA A 693 34.48 0.09 -22.61
C ALA A 693 35.70 -0.72 -22.13
N PRO A 694 36.01 -1.87 -22.75
CA PRO A 694 37.11 -2.70 -22.29
C PRO A 694 38.47 -2.00 -22.28
N ALA A 695 38.73 -1.16 -23.29
CA ALA A 695 39.98 -0.42 -23.40
C ALA A 695 40.19 0.57 -22.23
N SER A 696 39.13 1.06 -21.59
CA SER A 696 39.21 1.98 -20.46
C SER A 696 39.69 1.34 -19.15
N LEU A 697 39.87 0.01 -19.09
CA LEU A 697 40.06 -0.73 -17.83
C LEU A 697 41.54 -1.01 -17.51
N PRO A 698 42.14 -0.32 -16.51
CA PRO A 698 43.58 -0.43 -16.24
C PRO A 698 43.96 -1.71 -15.52
N TRP A 699 43.00 -2.38 -14.87
CA TRP A 699 43.20 -3.62 -14.11
C TRP A 699 43.05 -4.90 -14.95
N LEU A 700 42.61 -4.81 -16.22
CA LEU A 700 42.60 -5.99 -17.10
C LEU A 700 44.02 -6.55 -17.26
N PRO A 701 44.24 -7.88 -17.21
CA PRO A 701 45.53 -8.46 -17.53
C PRO A 701 46.03 -8.06 -18.93
N ASP A 702 47.32 -7.79 -19.09
CA ASP A 702 47.89 -7.27 -20.34
C ASP A 702 47.68 -8.23 -21.52
N ASP A 703 47.76 -9.55 -21.29
CA ASP A 703 47.49 -10.58 -22.29
C ASP A 703 46.02 -10.55 -22.77
N LEU A 704 45.09 -10.38 -21.84
CA LEU A 704 43.66 -10.28 -22.14
C LEU A 704 43.33 -8.97 -22.86
N TYR A 705 43.95 -7.87 -22.43
CA TYR A 705 43.79 -6.55 -23.00
C TYR A 705 44.21 -6.52 -24.47
N LEU A 706 45.43 -7.03 -24.78
CA LEU A 706 45.92 -7.16 -26.15
C LEU A 706 45.01 -8.08 -26.98
N ASN A 707 44.64 -9.24 -26.44
CA ASN A 707 43.79 -10.18 -27.15
C ASN A 707 42.44 -9.57 -27.57
N TRP A 708 41.86 -8.71 -26.73
CA TRP A 708 40.62 -8.04 -27.06
C TRP A 708 40.79 -6.95 -28.12
N LEU A 709 41.90 -6.19 -28.10
CA LEU A 709 42.23 -5.25 -29.18
C LEU A 709 42.39 -5.98 -30.53
N GLU A 710 43.12 -7.10 -30.55
CA GLU A 710 43.28 -7.94 -31.74
C GLU A 710 41.94 -8.50 -32.27
N ARG A 711 40.98 -8.73 -31.37
CA ARG A 711 39.63 -9.20 -31.70
C ARG A 711 38.63 -8.07 -32.03
N GLY A 712 39.11 -6.84 -32.13
CA GLY A 712 38.31 -5.71 -32.59
C GLY A 712 37.65 -4.89 -31.47
N ALA A 713 38.15 -4.96 -30.23
CA ALA A 713 37.86 -3.92 -29.26
C ALA A 713 38.41 -2.58 -29.76
N ASP A 714 37.59 -1.54 -29.71
CA ASP A 714 37.95 -0.22 -30.22
C ASP A 714 38.76 0.58 -29.18
N ALA A 715 39.98 0.97 -29.54
CA ALA A 715 40.87 1.79 -28.70
C ALA A 715 40.30 3.18 -28.34
N SER A 716 39.25 3.62 -29.05
CA SER A 716 38.57 4.90 -28.84
C SER A 716 37.23 4.80 -28.12
N ASP A 717 36.73 3.59 -27.87
CA ASP A 717 35.49 3.40 -27.08
C ASP A 717 35.72 3.89 -25.64
N ARG A 718 34.76 4.65 -25.14
CA ARG A 718 34.82 5.29 -23.82
C ARG A 718 33.79 4.64 -22.90
N THR A 719 34.12 4.55 -21.62
CA THR A 719 33.14 4.15 -20.60
C THR A 719 32.16 5.27 -20.37
N ASP A 720 30.91 4.93 -20.06
CA ASP A 720 29.84 5.90 -19.88
C ASP A 720 30.13 6.96 -18.79
N PRO A 721 29.71 8.21 -19.01
CA PRO A 721 29.84 9.26 -18.00
C PRO A 721 29.02 8.88 -16.76
N GLY A 722 29.68 8.82 -15.61
CA GLY A 722 29.08 8.47 -14.32
C GLY A 722 29.35 7.03 -13.85
N ILE A 723 29.92 6.17 -14.68
CA ILE A 723 30.44 4.88 -14.20
C ILE A 723 31.82 5.09 -13.59
N ARG A 724 31.97 4.72 -12.31
CA ARG A 724 33.26 4.75 -11.62
C ARG A 724 34.04 3.47 -11.93
N ILE A 725 35.25 3.62 -12.50
CA ILE A 725 36.21 2.53 -12.66
C ILE A 725 37.26 2.62 -11.55
N GLU A 726 37.62 1.48 -10.96
CA GLU A 726 38.63 1.45 -9.88
C GLU A 726 39.97 1.99 -10.36
N GLY A 727 40.52 2.94 -9.61
CA GLY A 727 41.79 3.59 -9.92
C GLY A 727 41.75 4.59 -11.09
N VAL A 728 40.57 4.94 -11.64
CA VAL A 728 40.45 5.88 -12.77
C VAL A 728 39.71 7.14 -12.34
N ALA A 729 40.29 8.31 -12.62
CA ALA A 729 39.69 9.61 -12.29
C ALA A 729 38.58 10.02 -13.28
N ASP A 730 38.89 9.99 -14.58
CA ASP A 730 37.99 10.38 -15.66
C ASP A 730 37.66 9.15 -16.50
N ALA A 731 36.64 8.37 -16.09
CA ALA A 731 36.32 7.08 -16.73
C ALA A 731 35.84 7.23 -18.18
N ASP A 732 35.25 8.38 -18.52
CA ASP A 732 34.78 8.73 -19.86
C ASP A 732 35.86 9.41 -20.73
N ALA A 733 37.10 9.53 -20.23
CA ALA A 733 38.23 9.97 -21.03
C ALA A 733 38.72 8.90 -22.02
N LEU A 734 39.45 9.35 -23.04
CA LEU A 734 40.13 8.45 -23.98
C LEU A 734 40.96 7.39 -23.23
N PRO A 735 40.78 6.09 -23.52
CA PRO A 735 41.56 5.01 -22.89
C PRO A 735 43.07 5.25 -22.86
N LEU A 736 43.62 5.80 -23.94
CA LEU A 736 45.04 6.13 -24.06
C LEU A 736 45.48 7.15 -22.99
N VAL A 737 44.68 8.20 -22.75
CA VAL A 737 44.96 9.20 -21.73
C VAL A 737 44.87 8.59 -20.33
N THR A 738 43.88 7.72 -20.10
CA THR A 738 43.74 6.99 -18.84
C THR A 738 44.99 6.16 -18.55
N MET A 739 45.50 5.40 -19.52
CA MET A 739 46.70 4.58 -19.33
C MET A 739 47.97 5.43 -19.13
N LEU A 740 48.10 6.56 -19.83
CA LEU A 740 49.21 7.50 -19.64
C LEU A 740 49.23 8.08 -18.22
N ARG A 741 48.09 8.51 -17.68
CA ARG A 741 47.99 9.04 -16.31
C ARG A 741 48.33 8.01 -15.24
N LEU A 742 48.04 6.75 -15.51
CA LEU A 742 48.32 5.63 -14.60
C LEU A 742 49.71 5.02 -14.79
N GLY A 743 50.52 5.52 -15.73
CA GLY A 743 51.86 4.99 -16.03
C GLY A 743 51.84 3.56 -16.58
N LYS A 744 50.81 3.18 -17.33
CA LYS A 744 50.62 1.84 -17.90
C LYS A 744 51.23 1.73 -19.30
N ASP A 745 52.55 1.90 -19.41
CA ASP A 745 53.28 2.01 -20.68
C ASP A 745 53.03 0.84 -21.65
N ALA A 746 52.90 -0.39 -21.16
CA ALA A 746 52.59 -1.56 -22.00
C ALA A 746 51.24 -1.38 -22.73
N LYS A 747 50.20 -0.96 -22.01
CA LYS A 747 48.87 -0.71 -22.58
C LYS A 747 48.83 0.54 -23.45
N VAL A 748 49.63 1.55 -23.13
CA VAL A 748 49.82 2.72 -24.01
C VAL A 748 50.37 2.28 -25.37
N ASN A 749 51.40 1.43 -25.40
CA ASN A 749 51.93 0.89 -26.66
C ASN A 749 50.87 0.10 -27.43
N MET A 750 50.14 -0.80 -26.76
CA MET A 750 49.07 -1.59 -27.38
C MET A 750 47.99 -0.69 -27.98
N LEU A 751 47.53 0.35 -27.27
CA LEU A 751 46.52 1.27 -27.79
C LEU A 751 47.00 2.07 -29.01
N LEU A 752 48.27 2.48 -29.01
CA LEU A 752 48.88 3.18 -30.14
C LEU A 752 49.08 2.25 -31.36
N GLU A 753 49.35 0.97 -31.15
CA GLU A 753 49.46 -0.01 -32.24
C GLU A 753 48.09 -0.37 -32.84
N HIS A 754 47.00 -0.15 -32.09
CA HIS A 754 45.61 -0.41 -32.49
C HIS A 754 44.77 0.88 -32.59
N ASP A 755 45.38 1.98 -33.03
CA ASP A 755 44.81 3.34 -32.99
C ASP A 755 43.75 3.66 -34.07
N ALA A 756 43.46 2.72 -34.99
CA ALA A 756 42.54 2.95 -36.10
C ALA A 756 41.14 3.45 -35.68
N GLY A 757 40.68 3.07 -34.48
CA GLY A 757 39.42 3.54 -33.91
C GLY A 757 39.40 5.04 -33.57
N LEU A 758 40.55 5.61 -33.19
CA LEU A 758 40.67 7.02 -32.78
C LEU A 758 40.17 7.98 -33.86
N TYR A 759 40.31 7.59 -35.13
CA TYR A 759 40.04 8.44 -36.29
C TYR A 759 38.84 7.99 -37.12
N ARG A 760 38.06 7.01 -36.62
CA ARG A 760 36.99 6.36 -37.41
C ARG A 760 35.89 7.33 -37.83
N THR A 761 35.54 8.28 -36.98
CA THR A 761 34.51 9.31 -37.25
C THR A 761 35.07 10.69 -36.95
N PRO A 762 34.54 11.76 -37.58
CA PRO A 762 34.94 13.13 -37.25
C PRO A 762 34.81 13.44 -35.75
N TRP A 763 33.78 12.89 -35.13
CA TRP A 763 33.53 12.99 -33.69
C TRP A 763 34.63 12.32 -32.87
N ARG A 764 34.94 11.03 -33.12
CA ARG A 764 35.97 10.28 -32.39
C ARG A 764 37.35 10.91 -32.55
N CYS A 765 37.70 11.38 -33.75
CA CYS A 765 38.95 12.09 -34.00
C CYS A 765 39.05 13.36 -33.15
N GLY A 766 38.03 14.23 -33.22
CA GLY A 766 37.99 15.47 -32.45
C GLY A 766 38.14 15.26 -30.95
N MET A 767 37.42 14.26 -30.41
CA MET A 767 37.48 13.88 -29.00
C MET A 767 38.87 13.36 -28.59
N ALA A 768 39.50 12.52 -29.43
CA ALA A 768 40.84 12.00 -29.16
C ALA A 768 41.88 13.13 -29.11
N VAL A 769 41.79 14.11 -30.02
CA VAL A 769 42.65 15.31 -30.02
C VAL A 769 42.39 16.15 -28.78
N ALA A 770 41.12 16.40 -28.41
CA ALA A 770 40.76 17.17 -27.23
C ALA A 770 41.32 16.55 -25.95
N ASP A 771 41.10 15.25 -25.73
CA ASP A 771 41.56 14.54 -24.53
C ASP A 771 43.10 14.54 -24.45
N MET A 772 43.79 14.29 -25.56
CA MET A 772 45.25 14.26 -25.61
C MET A 772 45.89 15.62 -25.31
N LEU A 773 45.36 16.70 -25.88
CA LEU A 773 45.86 18.06 -25.63
C LEU A 773 45.56 18.52 -24.20
N ALA A 774 44.39 18.19 -23.66
CA ALA A 774 44.06 18.46 -22.27
C ALA A 774 45.02 17.74 -21.31
N TRP A 775 45.32 16.46 -21.56
CA TRP A 775 46.31 15.72 -20.78
C TRP A 775 47.71 16.33 -20.87
N GLN A 776 48.14 16.76 -22.06
CA GLN A 776 49.42 17.42 -22.25
C GLN A 776 49.51 18.74 -21.45
N LEU A 777 48.45 19.54 -21.45
CA LEU A 777 48.38 20.83 -20.75
C LEU A 777 48.31 20.71 -19.22
N ASP A 778 47.72 19.63 -18.71
CA ASP A 778 47.61 19.34 -17.28
C ASP A 778 48.98 18.92 -16.67
N ASN A 779 49.86 18.30 -17.49
CA ASN A 779 51.20 17.94 -17.06
C ASN A 779 52.09 19.18 -16.87
N SER A 780 52.36 19.55 -15.62
CA SER A 780 53.20 20.70 -15.24
C SER A 780 54.72 20.47 -15.38
N GLY A 781 55.16 19.30 -15.86
CA GLY A 781 56.56 18.93 -16.10
C GLY A 781 56.81 18.44 -17.54
N PRO A 782 58.07 18.19 -17.93
CA PRO A 782 58.39 17.70 -19.28
C PRO A 782 57.71 16.35 -19.53
N VAL A 783 56.96 16.27 -20.63
CA VAL A 783 56.30 15.03 -21.06
C VAL A 783 57.36 13.97 -21.34
N GLY A 784 57.27 12.82 -20.67
CA GLY A 784 58.20 11.70 -20.88
C GLY A 784 58.16 11.16 -22.32
N PRO A 785 59.16 10.36 -22.75
CA PRO A 785 59.27 9.88 -24.13
C PRO A 785 58.01 9.18 -24.66
N MET A 786 57.37 8.35 -23.83
CA MET A 786 56.14 7.65 -24.17
C MET A 786 54.97 8.62 -24.42
N GLY A 787 54.83 9.62 -23.54
CA GLY A 787 53.82 10.66 -23.68
C GLY A 787 54.03 11.53 -24.93
N ALA A 788 55.28 11.87 -25.23
CA ALA A 788 55.62 12.64 -26.42
C ALA A 788 55.31 11.87 -27.71
N ARG A 789 55.57 10.55 -27.72
CA ARG A 789 55.15 9.65 -28.80
C ARG A 789 53.63 9.63 -28.94
N ALA A 790 52.89 9.46 -27.85
CA ALA A 790 51.44 9.40 -27.88
C ALA A 790 50.79 10.70 -28.41
N VAL A 791 51.25 11.86 -27.92
CA VAL A 791 50.78 13.16 -28.41
C VAL A 791 51.05 13.30 -29.90
N ARG A 792 52.28 13.03 -30.35
CA ARG A 792 52.66 13.13 -31.76
C ARG A 792 51.80 12.21 -32.63
N GLN A 793 51.69 10.94 -32.26
CA GLN A 793 50.93 9.96 -33.04
C GLN A 793 49.45 10.32 -33.12
N VAL A 794 48.84 10.78 -32.02
CA VAL A 794 47.44 11.21 -32.03
C VAL A 794 47.23 12.39 -32.99
N LEU A 795 48.10 13.41 -32.93
CA LEU A 795 48.01 14.60 -33.78
C LEU A 795 48.32 14.29 -35.26
N ASP A 796 49.34 13.48 -35.54
CA ASP A 796 49.72 13.09 -36.90
C ASP A 796 48.63 12.22 -37.55
N GLY A 797 48.06 11.27 -36.80
CA GLY A 797 46.94 10.46 -37.28
C GLY A 797 45.68 11.30 -37.51
N ALA A 798 45.41 12.29 -36.64
CA ALA A 798 44.31 13.24 -36.85
C ALA A 798 44.52 14.10 -38.10
N ALA A 799 45.76 14.51 -38.40
CA ALA A 799 46.09 15.24 -39.63
C ALA A 799 45.95 14.37 -40.89
N GLY A 800 46.13 13.06 -40.77
CA GLY A 800 45.92 12.07 -41.83
C GLY A 800 44.46 11.64 -42.02
N ALA A 801 43.58 11.91 -41.05
CA ALA A 801 42.18 11.52 -41.11
C ALA A 801 41.38 12.38 -42.11
N ALA A 802 40.36 11.77 -42.75
CA ALA A 802 39.55 12.44 -43.77
C ALA A 802 38.77 13.65 -43.24
N ALA A 803 38.34 13.60 -41.98
CA ALA A 803 37.70 14.72 -41.29
C ALA A 803 37.80 14.55 -39.77
N CYS A 804 38.02 15.66 -39.06
CA CYS A 804 38.04 15.72 -37.60
C CYS A 804 37.25 16.95 -37.13
N ASP A 805 36.26 16.74 -36.25
CA ASP A 805 35.48 17.84 -35.69
C ASP A 805 36.20 18.42 -34.46
N LEU A 806 36.92 19.53 -34.65
CA LEU A 806 37.67 20.17 -33.56
C LEU A 806 36.79 20.92 -32.55
N ASN A 807 35.46 20.93 -32.73
CA ASN A 807 34.53 21.45 -31.72
C ASN A 807 34.24 20.45 -30.61
N GLN A 808 34.70 19.21 -30.75
CA GLN A 808 34.59 18.20 -29.72
C GLN A 808 35.35 18.59 -28.45
N GLN A 809 34.78 18.23 -27.31
CA GLN A 809 35.20 18.70 -25.99
C GLN A 809 35.95 17.64 -25.21
N SER A 810 37.00 18.04 -24.49
CA SER A 810 37.76 17.14 -23.64
C SER A 810 36.93 16.62 -22.45
N ARG A 811 37.22 15.39 -22.02
CA ARG A 811 36.73 14.75 -20.78
C ARG A 811 37.79 14.69 -19.68
N VAL A 812 38.96 15.27 -19.94
CA VAL A 812 40.13 15.18 -19.08
C VAL A 812 40.18 16.40 -18.16
N GLN A 813 40.14 16.18 -16.84
CA GLN A 813 40.31 17.26 -15.85
C GLN A 813 41.68 17.95 -15.97
N PRO A 814 41.83 19.26 -15.68
CA PRO A 814 40.79 20.22 -15.32
C PRO A 814 40.07 20.84 -16.54
N PHE A 815 40.32 20.35 -17.76
CA PHE A 815 39.85 20.95 -19.00
C PHE A 815 38.56 20.33 -19.55
N VAL A 816 37.75 19.71 -18.69
CA VAL A 816 36.47 19.12 -19.10
C VAL A 816 35.58 20.19 -19.75
N GLY A 817 35.04 19.89 -20.93
CA GLY A 817 34.18 20.79 -21.69
C GLY A 817 34.92 21.80 -22.60
N VAL A 818 36.26 21.84 -22.57
CA VAL A 818 37.05 22.70 -23.46
C VAL A 818 37.24 22.02 -24.81
N THR A 819 37.03 22.74 -25.91
CA THR A 819 37.10 22.18 -27.26
C THR A 819 38.54 21.87 -27.69
N ALA A 820 38.72 20.90 -28.59
CA ALA A 820 40.03 20.57 -29.18
C ALA A 820 40.69 21.82 -29.80
N ALA A 821 39.92 22.66 -30.51
CA ALA A 821 40.43 23.89 -31.11
C ALA A 821 40.96 24.90 -30.07
N GLU A 822 40.28 25.04 -28.94
CA GLU A 822 40.73 25.91 -27.85
C GLU A 822 41.94 25.35 -27.12
N LEU A 823 41.97 24.03 -26.86
CA LEU A 823 43.11 23.36 -26.24
C LEU A 823 44.36 23.44 -27.12
N ALA A 824 44.20 23.32 -28.44
CA ALA A 824 45.30 23.48 -29.38
C ALA A 824 45.92 24.88 -29.32
N ARG A 825 45.10 25.93 -29.26
CA ARG A 825 45.58 27.31 -29.06
C ARG A 825 46.37 27.45 -27.76
N ARG A 826 45.88 26.88 -26.65
CA ARG A 826 46.55 26.92 -25.34
C ARG A 826 47.87 26.14 -25.34
N ALA A 827 47.92 25.04 -26.07
CA ALA A 827 49.11 24.21 -26.24
C ALA A 827 50.10 24.77 -27.28
N ASN A 828 49.80 25.92 -27.90
CA ASN A 828 50.57 26.50 -29.01
C ASN A 828 50.74 25.52 -30.19
N VAL A 829 49.70 24.71 -30.46
CA VAL A 829 49.63 23.77 -31.57
C VAL A 829 48.76 24.36 -32.67
N ALA A 830 49.30 24.50 -33.87
CA ALA A 830 48.54 24.93 -35.04
C ALA A 830 47.80 23.75 -35.67
N LEU A 831 46.46 23.71 -35.54
CA LEU A 831 45.62 22.73 -36.24
C LEU A 831 45.05 23.35 -37.51
N THR A 832 45.27 22.71 -38.66
CA THR A 832 44.66 23.10 -39.94
C THR A 832 43.63 22.05 -40.35
N VAL A 833 42.35 22.42 -40.33
CA VAL A 833 41.27 21.55 -40.81
C VAL A 833 41.23 21.67 -42.33
N LYS A 834 41.48 20.59 -43.05
CA LYS A 834 41.23 20.55 -44.51
C LYS A 834 39.72 20.72 -44.72
N ALA A 835 39.33 21.62 -45.63
CA ALA A 835 37.93 21.77 -46.00
C ALA A 835 37.36 20.42 -46.47
N PRO A 836 36.09 20.08 -46.18
CA PRO A 836 35.52 18.81 -46.61
C PRO A 836 35.57 18.73 -48.15
N GLY A 837 36.39 17.79 -48.66
CA GLY A 837 36.72 17.62 -50.07
C GLY A 837 37.99 16.80 -50.24
#